data_AF-A0A1R2AQQ1-F1
#
_entry.id   AF-A0A1R2AQQ1-F1
#
_cell.length_a   1.000
_cell.length_b   1.000
_cell.length_c   1.000
_cell.angle_alpha   90.00
_cell.angle_beta   90.00
_cell.angle_gamma   90.00
#
_symmetry.space_group_name_H-M   'P 1'
#
loop_
_entity.id
_entity.type
_entity.pdbx_description
1 polymer ?
#
loop_
_entity_poly.entity_id
_entity_poly.type
_entity_poly.pdbx_seq_one_letter_code
_entity_poly.pdbx_strand_id
1 'polypeptide(L)'
;MFKAVKRLSSALFKLPIRSSSYYMEKMYESWKVDPSSVHSSWNSFFSTMGSEGFSPEVDIAQEGRDTLKIAILHRSFQTSGYILADVDPLRLHSSLDEHAVAIRIPGSLNLNNYKFSSEDMEREFNIGIQLLKGFCDFSRPRGGKWKLSDLITRLKSVYCGKIGYEYIHIPYREEKNFIKDRIELETPYISPPSHKLNLLKTLARSHLLENFFLKKFTTHKRFGLEGLESSIIAIESIIEQASSYGIDTFIIGMPHRGRLNVLANICQSSITEMFGMFMGTNTRILEEGDVKYHLGHKTQRIIKGNTVTIDLLANPSHLEAVDPVTVGKTHAMQFYQNSPNRTMAILIHGDAALAGQGVVYETIQMEDLYEYSTGGVIHIVGNNNIGFTTTPREARSSLFPTSIASSIQAPIFHVNADCPEEVDFVSRLATDYRNEFRKSVFIDIVGYRRYGHNELDEPLFTNPKMYQLIEKHEPVFNLYQKKLISEGIITEESCQNLIRQILNEFDTSFSTAKQFNQELKNTSLTASEWSPITLPQSDPYFTGVEVDQIKQLGIKINTLPSDINPHPGITKIYKNRLSMIESGVGIDWACAESLAWGSLLSEGTHVRISGEDVQRGTFSQRHSVIKDQKIDSKSYTPLNQISSNQAKFSAVNSHLSEYGVLGFEYGYSLTNPNALILWEAQFGDFANGAQIMIDQFITSGEAKWGQESGIVLLLPHGYDGQGAEHSSGRVERILQLSADEPYDYPIEQLKDRKQIYYNNIQVVIPTNPANYFHMLRRQIRREFRKPMIVFSPKRLLRLRDAQSNIEEFAADRVSRVYDDPSKDLVNDKSIRKVILCSGQIYYDLVDERNRRGIKDIAICRIEQIAPFPFDKINGLGKRYGKSQFQWVQEEPLNMGPWSYVMPRINTSLKGMGFDKVSLVSRVPHAAAATGYASWHMKQHAEILDKAMS
;
A
#
# COMPACT_ATOMS: atom_id res chain seq x y z
N MET A 1 44.41 -4.64 52.96
CA MET A 1 43.92 -6.03 52.94
C MET A 1 43.43 -6.31 51.51
N PHE A 2 44.33 -6.39 50.53
CA PHE A 2 44.98 -7.64 50.12
C PHE A 2 43.99 -8.79 49.90
N LYS A 3 43.89 -9.19 48.62
CA LYS A 3 43.86 -10.56 48.09
C LYS A 3 43.06 -11.64 48.85
N ALA A 4 42.25 -12.32 48.03
CA ALA A 4 41.86 -13.72 48.14
C ALA A 4 40.85 -14.00 49.26
N VAL A 5 39.58 -14.26 48.96
CA VAL A 5 39.11 -15.30 48.03
C VAL A 5 37.97 -14.73 47.17
N LYS A 6 38.29 -13.96 46.14
CA LYS A 6 38.16 -14.40 44.74
C LYS A 6 37.77 -15.87 44.56
N ARG A 7 36.78 -16.04 43.68
CA ARG A 7 36.58 -17.18 42.76
C ARG A 7 35.77 -18.34 43.33
N LEU A 8 34.45 -18.28 43.12
CA LEU A 8 33.70 -19.43 42.57
C LEU A 8 32.34 -19.06 41.95
N SER A 9 31.76 -17.88 42.20
CA SER A 9 30.43 -17.53 41.65
C SER A 9 30.41 -16.79 40.31
N SER A 10 31.56 -16.57 39.66
CA SER A 10 31.64 -15.94 38.33
C SER A 10 32.34 -16.81 37.27
N ALA A 11 32.33 -18.13 37.46
CA ALA A 11 32.88 -19.12 36.52
C ALA A 11 31.83 -20.11 35.96
N LEU A 12 30.54 -19.91 36.24
CA LEU A 12 29.46 -20.82 35.80
C LEU A 12 28.78 -20.42 34.47
N PHE A 13 29.19 -19.32 33.84
CA PHE A 13 28.67 -18.87 32.53
C PHE A 13 29.70 -18.87 31.38
N LYS A 14 30.81 -19.61 31.55
CA LYS A 14 31.74 -19.95 30.46
C LYS A 14 32.13 -21.42 30.56
N LEU A 15 31.22 -22.29 30.17
CA LEU A 15 31.56 -23.62 29.70
C LEU A 15 31.04 -23.77 28.27
N PRO A 16 31.88 -24.24 27.32
CA PRO A 16 31.38 -24.62 26.02
C PRO A 16 30.41 -25.78 26.26
N ILE A 17 29.22 -25.73 25.67
CA ILE A 17 28.33 -26.88 25.57
C ILE A 17 29.08 -27.93 24.73
N ARG A 18 29.88 -28.75 25.41
CA ARG A 18 30.46 -29.98 24.89
C ARG A 18 29.59 -31.12 25.36
N SER A 19 28.88 -31.68 24.39
CA SER A 19 28.41 -33.05 24.28
C SER A 19 27.45 -33.59 25.35
N SER A 20 26.20 -33.78 24.94
CA SER A 20 25.23 -34.70 25.55
C SER A 20 25.76 -36.13 25.79
N SER A 21 26.86 -36.53 25.14
CA SER A 21 27.50 -37.84 25.34
C SER A 21 28.15 -38.00 26.72
N TYR A 22 28.82 -36.98 27.28
CA TYR A 22 29.46 -37.08 28.60
C TYR A 22 28.43 -37.25 29.73
N TYR A 23 27.26 -36.60 29.57
CA TYR A 23 26.16 -36.72 30.53
C TYR A 23 25.53 -38.12 30.49
N MET A 24 25.29 -38.68 29.30
CA MET A 24 24.81 -40.07 29.17
C MET A 24 25.83 -41.09 29.69
N GLU A 25 27.11 -40.90 29.42
CA GLU A 25 28.18 -41.78 29.87
C GLU A 25 28.27 -41.77 31.41
N LYS A 26 28.14 -40.60 32.05
CA LYS A 26 28.04 -40.49 33.51
C LYS A 26 26.78 -41.11 34.11
N MET A 27 25.64 -41.01 33.43
CA MET A 27 24.41 -41.69 33.84
C MET A 27 24.54 -43.21 33.73
N TYR A 28 25.14 -43.72 32.66
CA TYR A 28 25.37 -45.15 32.46
C TYR A 28 26.38 -45.73 33.48
N GLU A 29 27.46 -45.00 33.75
CA GLU A 29 28.43 -45.34 34.81
C GLU A 29 27.77 -45.40 36.19
N SER A 30 26.89 -44.44 36.50
CA SER A 30 26.14 -44.42 37.76
C SER A 30 25.13 -45.56 37.84
N TRP A 31 24.43 -45.84 36.74
CA TRP A 31 23.47 -46.95 36.62
C TRP A 31 24.13 -48.33 36.78
N LYS A 32 25.35 -48.53 36.26
CA LYS A 32 26.12 -49.78 36.44
C LYS A 32 26.43 -50.09 37.90
N VAL A 33 26.52 -49.07 38.76
CA VAL A 33 26.76 -49.22 40.21
C VAL A 33 25.44 -49.39 40.96
N ASP A 34 24.41 -48.61 40.61
CA ASP A 34 23.07 -48.67 41.19
C ASP A 34 22.01 -48.33 40.13
N PRO A 35 21.21 -49.31 39.67
CA PRO A 35 20.17 -49.09 38.66
C PRO A 35 19.09 -48.06 39.05
N SER A 36 18.92 -47.79 40.35
CA SER A 36 17.99 -46.79 40.87
C SER A 36 18.55 -45.36 40.88
N SER A 37 19.85 -45.19 40.61
CA SER A 37 20.53 -43.89 40.56
C SER A 37 20.13 -43.02 39.37
N VAL A 38 19.41 -43.58 38.42
CA VAL A 38 18.87 -42.90 37.24
C VAL A 38 17.35 -43.05 37.18
N HIS A 39 16.68 -42.15 36.47
CA HIS A 39 15.23 -42.20 36.29
C HIS A 39 14.77 -43.54 35.68
N SER A 40 13.57 -44.00 36.02
CA SER A 40 13.02 -45.31 35.60
C SER A 40 13.07 -45.56 34.09
N SER A 41 12.91 -44.50 33.28
CA SER A 41 13.06 -44.56 31.82
C SER A 41 14.48 -44.90 31.36
N TRP A 42 15.51 -44.40 32.07
CA TRP A 42 16.91 -44.71 31.80
C TRP A 42 17.29 -46.09 32.32
N ASN A 43 16.72 -46.50 33.46
CA ASN A 43 16.90 -47.85 33.99
C ASN A 43 16.39 -48.88 32.97
N SER A 44 15.18 -48.72 32.44
CA SER A 44 14.66 -49.61 31.38
C SER A 44 15.53 -49.61 30.13
N PHE A 45 16.01 -48.43 29.69
CA PHE A 45 16.88 -48.32 28.52
C PHE A 45 18.21 -49.08 28.69
N PHE A 46 18.88 -48.92 29.83
CA PHE A 46 20.17 -49.59 30.09
C PHE A 46 20.03 -51.07 30.44
N SER A 47 18.92 -51.48 31.08
CA SER A 47 18.64 -52.89 31.39
C SER A 47 18.48 -53.74 30.13
N THR A 48 17.92 -53.14 29.07
CA THR A 48 17.70 -53.82 27.78
C THR A 48 19.00 -54.01 26.98
N MET A 49 20.07 -53.28 27.33
CA MET A 49 21.40 -53.44 26.74
C MET A 49 22.21 -54.60 27.33
N GLY A 50 21.84 -55.14 28.50
CA GLY A 50 22.68 -56.05 29.29
C GLY A 50 22.36 -57.56 29.21
N SER A 51 21.36 -57.99 28.43
CA SER A 51 21.00 -59.40 28.28
C SER A 51 21.69 -60.03 27.07
N GLU A 52 22.66 -60.91 27.32
CA GLU A 52 23.36 -61.72 26.31
C GLU A 52 22.38 -62.57 25.49
N GLY A 53 22.42 -62.41 24.16
CA GLY A 53 21.62 -63.23 23.26
C GLY A 53 21.30 -62.63 21.90
N PHE A 54 22.03 -61.62 21.40
CA PHE A 54 22.00 -61.20 20.00
C PHE A 54 23.29 -60.41 19.71
N SER A 55 24.11 -60.86 18.76
CA SER A 55 25.12 -59.98 18.14
C SER A 55 24.39 -58.91 17.33
N PRO A 56 24.74 -57.63 17.54
CA PRO A 56 25.20 -56.86 16.39
C PRO A 56 26.46 -56.06 16.69
N GLU A 57 27.42 -56.13 15.77
CA GLU A 57 28.57 -55.23 15.63
C GLU A 57 28.10 -53.80 15.25
N VAL A 58 27.42 -53.10 16.15
CA VAL A 58 27.19 -51.66 15.99
C VAL A 58 27.43 -50.97 17.32
N ASP A 59 28.48 -50.15 17.40
CA ASP A 59 28.72 -49.24 18.51
C ASP A 59 27.56 -48.23 18.59
N ILE A 60 26.63 -48.45 19.53
CA ILE A 60 25.41 -47.65 19.71
C ILE A 60 25.75 -46.16 19.92
N ALA A 61 26.93 -45.85 20.47
CA ALA A 61 27.41 -44.47 20.60
C ALA A 61 27.84 -43.87 19.24
N GLN A 62 28.32 -44.68 18.30
CA GLN A 62 28.62 -44.26 16.93
C GLN A 62 27.34 -44.04 16.12
N GLU A 63 26.38 -44.97 16.20
CA GLU A 63 25.10 -44.85 15.50
C GLU A 63 24.30 -43.63 15.95
N GLY A 64 24.26 -43.35 17.27
CA GLY A 64 23.64 -42.14 17.80
C GLY A 64 24.35 -40.84 17.37
N ARG A 65 25.69 -40.84 17.27
CA ARG A 65 26.47 -39.71 16.75
C ARG A 65 26.20 -39.47 15.27
N ASP A 66 26.14 -40.53 14.47
CA ASP A 66 25.90 -40.43 13.04
C ASP A 66 24.46 -39.97 12.75
N THR A 67 23.48 -40.47 13.49
CA THR A 67 22.09 -40.00 13.39
C THR A 67 21.96 -38.51 13.71
N LEU A 68 22.67 -38.02 14.74
CA LEU A 68 22.72 -36.59 15.06
C LEU A 68 23.38 -35.76 13.95
N LYS A 69 24.49 -36.24 13.36
CA LYS A 69 25.11 -35.59 12.19
C LYS A 69 24.13 -35.48 11.04
N ILE A 70 23.38 -36.54 10.75
CA ILE A 70 22.39 -36.57 9.67
C ILE A 70 21.23 -35.61 9.98
N ALA A 71 20.76 -35.55 11.22
CA ALA A 71 19.73 -34.59 11.63
C ALA A 71 20.21 -33.13 11.46
N ILE A 72 21.46 -32.82 11.82
CA ILE A 72 22.07 -31.49 11.59
C ILE A 72 22.20 -31.19 10.09
N LEU A 73 22.62 -32.18 9.30
CA LEU A 73 22.75 -32.04 7.84
C LEU A 73 21.39 -31.76 7.20
N HIS A 74 20.39 -32.58 7.52
CA HIS A 74 19.00 -32.40 7.08
C HIS A 74 18.50 -31.00 7.44
N ARG A 75 18.65 -30.59 8.70
CA ARG A 75 18.26 -29.27 9.16
C ARG A 75 18.99 -28.14 8.43
N SER A 76 20.25 -28.35 8.08
CA SER A 76 21.05 -27.37 7.33
C SER A 76 20.53 -27.17 5.91
N PHE A 77 20.15 -28.25 5.22
CA PHE A 77 19.48 -28.14 3.92
C PHE A 77 18.14 -27.40 4.00
N GLN A 78 17.32 -27.70 5.01
CA GLN A 78 16.07 -26.97 5.24
C GLN A 78 16.31 -25.47 5.49
N THR A 79 17.36 -25.14 6.25
CA THR A 79 17.62 -23.77 6.72
C THR A 79 18.37 -22.92 5.70
N SER A 80 19.22 -23.52 4.87
CA SER A 80 20.16 -22.77 4.03
C SER A 80 20.42 -23.40 2.67
N GLY A 81 19.75 -24.52 2.33
CA GLY A 81 19.98 -25.20 1.05
C GLY A 81 19.67 -24.31 -0.16
N TYR A 82 18.76 -23.34 -0.01
CA TYR A 82 18.41 -22.34 -1.03
C TYR A 82 19.63 -21.51 -1.49
N ILE A 83 20.67 -21.35 -0.66
CA ILE A 83 21.92 -20.66 -1.02
C ILE A 83 22.66 -21.42 -2.14
N LEU A 84 22.48 -22.73 -2.20
CA LEU A 84 23.10 -23.62 -3.19
C LEU A 84 22.16 -23.97 -4.35
N ALA A 85 20.95 -23.42 -4.38
CA ALA A 85 19.98 -23.72 -5.44
C ALA A 85 20.40 -23.09 -6.78
N ASP A 86 20.17 -23.81 -7.88
CA ASP A 86 20.45 -23.38 -9.27
C ASP A 86 19.31 -22.51 -9.81
N VAL A 87 19.04 -21.42 -9.10
CA VAL A 87 17.93 -20.49 -9.39
C VAL A 87 18.28 -19.46 -10.46
N ASP A 88 19.56 -19.15 -10.66
CA ASP A 88 20.00 -18.17 -11.66
C ASP A 88 20.24 -18.83 -13.03
N PRO A 89 19.42 -18.55 -14.08
CA PRO A 89 19.60 -19.14 -15.40
C PRO A 89 20.95 -18.76 -16.07
N LEU A 90 21.53 -17.63 -15.71
CA LEU A 90 22.82 -17.17 -16.25
C LEU A 90 24.02 -17.65 -15.42
N ARG A 91 23.78 -18.19 -14.22
CA ARG A 91 24.79 -18.60 -13.24
C ARG A 91 25.89 -17.56 -13.06
N LEU A 92 25.52 -16.29 -12.92
CA LEU A 92 26.40 -15.13 -12.84
C LEU A 92 27.47 -15.30 -11.76
N HIS A 93 27.09 -15.81 -10.59
CA HIS A 93 28.03 -16.05 -9.49
C HIS A 93 29.15 -17.04 -9.82
N SER A 94 28.89 -18.03 -10.67
CA SER A 94 29.90 -19.02 -11.09
C SER A 94 30.77 -18.53 -12.25
N SER A 95 30.31 -17.50 -12.97
CA SER A 95 30.98 -16.97 -14.15
C SER A 95 31.78 -15.70 -13.87
N LEU A 96 31.54 -14.98 -12.76
CA LEU A 96 32.31 -13.82 -12.31
C LEU A 96 33.69 -14.24 -11.75
N ASP A 97 34.72 -13.40 -11.93
CA ASP A 97 36.13 -13.70 -11.56
C ASP A 97 36.33 -13.95 -10.05
N GLU A 98 37.45 -14.58 -9.69
CA GLU A 98 37.88 -14.93 -8.32
C GLU A 98 37.85 -13.77 -7.29
N HIS A 99 37.73 -12.51 -7.75
CA HIS A 99 37.59 -11.32 -6.90
C HIS A 99 36.14 -10.93 -6.57
N ALA A 100 35.13 -11.64 -7.10
CA ALA A 100 33.77 -11.56 -6.60
C ALA A 100 33.73 -12.12 -5.17
N VAL A 101 33.09 -11.42 -4.24
CA VAL A 101 32.94 -11.90 -2.86
C VAL A 101 32.27 -13.26 -2.91
N ALA A 102 33.01 -14.30 -2.55
CA ALA A 102 32.50 -15.66 -2.52
C ALA A 102 31.21 -15.69 -1.69
N ILE A 103 30.13 -16.23 -2.26
CA ILE A 103 28.92 -16.54 -1.49
C ILE A 103 29.39 -17.38 -0.29
N ARG A 104 29.14 -16.87 0.92
CA ARG A 104 29.56 -17.56 2.13
C ARG A 104 28.63 -18.75 2.34
N ILE A 105 29.08 -19.92 1.91
CA ILE A 105 28.36 -21.18 2.13
C ILE A 105 28.53 -21.58 3.60
N PRO A 106 27.43 -21.77 4.35
CA PRO A 106 27.50 -22.30 5.71
C PRO A 106 28.26 -23.62 5.76
N GLY A 107 29.20 -23.75 6.70
CA GLY A 107 29.99 -24.98 6.86
C GLY A 107 29.13 -26.23 7.13
N SER A 108 27.92 -26.05 7.66
CA SER A 108 26.97 -27.15 7.87
C SER A 108 26.32 -27.70 6.59
N LEU A 109 26.48 -27.05 5.44
CA LEU A 109 26.09 -27.62 4.13
C LEU A 109 27.23 -28.39 3.46
N ASN A 110 28.48 -28.24 3.95
CA ASN A 110 29.61 -28.94 3.39
C ASN A 110 29.69 -30.38 3.94
N LEU A 111 29.40 -31.37 3.08
CA LEU A 111 29.39 -32.79 3.44
C LEU A 111 30.74 -33.26 4.02
N ASN A 112 31.86 -32.70 3.58
CA ASN A 112 33.19 -33.09 4.09
C ASN A 112 33.36 -32.78 5.58
N ASN A 113 32.62 -31.81 6.12
CA ASN A 113 32.68 -31.46 7.55
C ASN A 113 32.07 -32.54 8.46
N TYR A 114 31.22 -33.43 7.91
CA TYR A 114 30.57 -34.50 8.66
C TYR A 114 31.41 -35.79 8.73
N LYS A 115 32.44 -35.90 7.87
CA LYS A 115 33.40 -37.03 7.82
C LYS A 115 32.72 -38.40 7.67
N PHE A 116 31.70 -38.50 6.83
CA PHE A 116 31.11 -39.78 6.45
C PHE A 116 32.08 -40.59 5.58
N SER A 117 32.23 -41.88 5.86
CA SER A 117 32.98 -42.82 5.02
C SER A 117 32.14 -43.27 3.81
N SER A 118 32.76 -43.98 2.86
CA SER A 118 32.02 -44.61 1.75
C SER A 118 31.01 -45.65 2.25
N GLU A 119 31.31 -46.35 3.34
CA GLU A 119 30.41 -47.31 3.99
C GLU A 119 29.22 -46.61 4.64
N ASP A 120 29.43 -45.43 5.25
CA ASP A 120 28.35 -44.63 5.84
C ASP A 120 27.31 -44.21 4.81
N MET A 121 27.73 -43.94 3.57
CA MET A 121 26.83 -43.57 2.48
C MET A 121 25.84 -44.68 2.12
N GLU A 122 26.23 -45.94 2.33
CA GLU A 122 25.44 -47.12 2.00
C GLU A 122 24.58 -47.63 3.17
N ARG A 123 24.80 -47.11 4.39
CA ARG A 123 24.03 -47.46 5.59
C ARG A 123 22.64 -46.81 5.59
N GLU A 124 21.66 -47.54 6.14
CA GLU A 124 20.31 -47.04 6.42
C GLU A 124 20.26 -46.44 7.84
N PHE A 125 19.64 -45.27 7.98
CA PHE A 125 19.46 -44.57 9.25
C PHE A 125 17.99 -44.25 9.48
N ASN A 126 17.54 -44.34 10.73
CA ASN A 126 16.21 -43.87 11.13
C ASN A 126 16.29 -42.42 11.64
N ILE A 127 15.82 -41.49 10.83
CA ILE A 127 15.74 -40.06 11.17
C ILE A 127 14.31 -39.63 11.54
N GLY A 128 13.43 -40.59 11.79
CA GLY A 128 12.02 -40.35 12.09
C GLY A 128 11.84 -39.56 13.38
N ILE A 129 11.01 -38.52 13.34
CA ILE A 129 10.68 -37.69 14.49
C ILE A 129 9.17 -37.48 14.48
N GLN A 130 8.46 -37.94 15.50
CA GLN A 130 6.98 -37.98 15.57
C GLN A 130 6.30 -36.62 15.32
N LEU A 131 7.03 -35.55 15.58
CA LEU A 131 6.58 -34.17 15.48
C LEU A 131 6.95 -33.50 14.13
N LEU A 132 7.87 -34.06 13.34
CA LEU A 132 8.33 -33.45 12.09
C LEU A 132 7.71 -34.12 10.88
N LYS A 133 7.15 -33.29 9.99
CA LYS A 133 6.69 -33.68 8.66
C LYS A 133 7.83 -33.74 7.63
N GLY A 134 7.52 -34.31 6.47
CA GLY A 134 8.46 -34.50 5.35
C GLY A 134 9.27 -35.79 5.46
N PHE A 135 10.58 -35.77 5.22
CA PHE A 135 11.42 -36.98 5.22
C PHE A 135 11.54 -37.67 6.58
N CYS A 136 11.28 -36.95 7.66
CA CYS A 136 11.27 -37.46 9.03
C CYS A 136 9.91 -38.02 9.47
N ASP A 137 8.88 -37.99 8.62
CA ASP A 137 7.54 -38.43 9.00
C ASP A 137 7.41 -39.97 8.98
N PHE A 138 6.99 -40.54 10.10
CA PHE A 138 6.73 -41.98 10.23
C PHE A 138 5.56 -42.46 9.37
N SER A 139 4.64 -41.59 8.95
CA SER A 139 3.52 -41.99 8.08
C SER A 139 3.88 -42.05 6.59
N ARG A 140 5.10 -41.67 6.20
CA ARG A 140 5.56 -41.79 4.80
C ARG A 140 5.95 -43.24 4.49
N PRO A 141 5.95 -43.68 3.22
CA PRO A 141 6.33 -45.05 2.85
C PRO A 141 7.65 -45.54 3.46
N ARG A 142 8.66 -44.67 3.54
CA ARG A 142 9.96 -44.97 4.18
C ARG A 142 9.94 -44.92 5.71
N GLY A 143 8.89 -44.40 6.35
CA GLY A 143 8.75 -44.35 7.81
C GLY A 143 9.91 -43.65 8.54
N GLY A 144 10.53 -42.65 7.92
CA GLY A 144 11.72 -41.97 8.45
C GLY A 144 13.04 -42.72 8.25
N LYS A 145 13.05 -43.89 7.59
CA LYS A 145 14.25 -44.68 7.30
C LYS A 145 14.85 -44.32 5.95
N TRP A 146 16.12 -43.94 5.92
CA TRP A 146 16.80 -43.55 4.70
C TRP A 146 18.22 -44.11 4.63
N LYS A 147 18.57 -44.70 3.48
CA LYS A 147 19.96 -44.82 3.05
C LYS A 147 20.59 -43.43 2.93
N LEU A 148 21.77 -43.21 3.51
CA LEU A 148 22.37 -41.88 3.58
C LEU A 148 22.59 -41.25 2.19
N SER A 149 23.07 -42.02 1.22
CA SER A 149 23.24 -41.57 -0.18
C SER A 149 21.93 -41.06 -0.79
N ASP A 150 20.84 -41.77 -0.55
CA ASP A 150 19.52 -41.44 -1.09
C ASP A 150 18.97 -40.18 -0.44
N LEU A 151 19.12 -40.06 0.89
CA LEU A 151 18.72 -38.88 1.63
C LEU A 151 19.47 -37.65 1.14
N ILE A 152 20.80 -37.72 1.02
CA ILE A 152 21.61 -36.59 0.53
C ILE A 152 21.20 -36.21 -0.90
N THR A 153 20.98 -37.19 -1.77
CA THR A 153 20.54 -36.97 -3.14
C THR A 153 19.18 -36.27 -3.17
N ARG A 154 18.24 -36.73 -2.34
CA ARG A 154 16.90 -36.16 -2.26
C ARG A 154 16.92 -34.76 -1.64
N LEU A 155 17.70 -34.53 -0.58
CA LEU A 155 17.90 -33.21 0.03
C LEU A 155 18.45 -32.20 -0.97
N LYS A 156 19.46 -32.58 -1.76
CA LYS A 156 19.98 -31.73 -2.84
C LYS A 156 18.93 -31.47 -3.92
N SER A 157 18.16 -32.49 -4.31
CA SER A 157 17.12 -32.32 -5.33
C SER A 157 15.97 -31.41 -4.88
N VAL A 158 15.61 -31.43 -3.58
CA VAL A 158 14.56 -30.55 -3.03
C VAL A 158 15.10 -29.14 -2.81
N TYR A 159 16.21 -29.01 -2.07
CA TYR A 159 16.63 -27.72 -1.52
C TYR A 159 17.67 -26.98 -2.37
N CYS A 160 18.32 -27.68 -3.30
CA CYS A 160 19.38 -27.13 -4.16
C CYS A 160 19.07 -27.32 -5.65
N GLY A 161 17.80 -27.58 -6.00
CA GLY A 161 17.35 -27.73 -7.37
C GLY A 161 17.13 -26.39 -8.07
N LYS A 162 16.11 -26.33 -8.94
CA LYS A 162 15.66 -25.11 -9.62
C LYS A 162 14.79 -24.20 -8.74
N ILE A 163 14.53 -24.62 -7.51
CA ILE A 163 13.78 -23.89 -6.50
C ILE A 163 14.63 -23.84 -5.21
N GLY A 164 14.73 -22.65 -4.61
CA GLY A 164 15.23 -22.43 -3.25
C GLY A 164 14.07 -22.05 -2.33
N TYR A 165 13.99 -22.67 -1.15
CA TYR A 165 12.92 -22.43 -0.18
C TYR A 165 13.47 -21.76 1.09
N GLU A 166 13.01 -20.54 1.40
CA GLU A 166 13.21 -19.91 2.70
C GLU A 166 11.90 -19.94 3.49
N TYR A 167 11.83 -20.78 4.52
CA TYR A 167 10.63 -20.91 5.35
C TYR A 167 10.94 -21.25 6.82
N ILE A 168 12.20 -21.55 7.13
CA ILE A 168 12.60 -21.97 8.48
C ILE A 168 12.55 -20.83 9.50
N HIS A 169 12.65 -19.57 9.05
CA HIS A 169 12.47 -18.37 9.88
C HIS A 169 11.04 -18.21 10.41
N ILE A 170 10.05 -18.88 9.80
CA ILE A 170 8.66 -18.89 10.28
C ILE A 170 8.63 -19.55 11.67
N PRO A 171 8.09 -18.90 12.71
CA PRO A 171 8.12 -19.46 14.07
C PRO A 171 7.16 -20.65 14.19
N TYR A 172 5.99 -20.58 13.54
CA TYR A 172 4.92 -21.57 13.61
C TYR A 172 5.28 -22.88 12.93
N ARG A 173 5.06 -23.99 13.63
CA ARG A 173 5.49 -25.32 13.17
C ARG A 173 4.55 -25.89 12.13
N GLU A 174 3.28 -25.62 12.26
CA GLU A 174 2.20 -26.02 11.36
C GLU A 174 2.47 -25.47 9.95
N GLU A 175 2.81 -24.18 9.85
CA GLU A 175 3.21 -23.51 8.61
C GLU A 175 4.46 -24.15 7.98
N LYS A 176 5.51 -24.40 8.78
CA LYS A 176 6.70 -25.11 8.29
C LYS A 176 6.40 -26.54 7.83
N ASN A 177 5.55 -27.25 8.56
CA ASN A 177 5.17 -28.63 8.24
C ASN A 177 4.33 -28.70 6.97
N PHE A 178 3.43 -27.74 6.76
CA PHE A 178 2.62 -27.62 5.54
C PHE A 178 3.48 -27.51 4.27
N ILE A 179 4.55 -26.72 4.34
CA ILE A 179 5.51 -26.58 3.24
C ILE A 179 6.26 -27.89 3.04
N LYS A 180 6.83 -28.47 4.11
CA LYS A 180 7.56 -29.75 4.05
C LYS A 180 6.73 -30.89 3.47
N ASP A 181 5.45 -30.96 3.79
CA ASP A 181 4.58 -32.01 3.27
C ASP A 181 4.38 -31.97 1.76
N ARG A 182 4.63 -30.80 1.13
CA ARG A 182 4.56 -30.60 -0.32
C ARG A 182 5.92 -30.69 -1.00
N ILE A 183 7.02 -30.33 -0.33
CA ILE A 183 8.35 -30.26 -0.95
C ILE A 183 9.24 -31.47 -0.62
N GLU A 184 9.12 -32.06 0.57
CA GLU A 184 9.90 -33.24 1.01
C GLU A 184 9.16 -34.55 0.66
N LEU A 185 8.71 -34.66 -0.59
CA LEU A 185 8.15 -35.90 -1.13
C LEU A 185 9.27 -36.87 -1.53
N GLU A 186 9.05 -38.18 -1.33
CA GLU A 186 9.99 -39.21 -1.77
C GLU A 186 10.24 -39.14 -3.29
N THR A 187 9.15 -38.97 -4.06
CA THR A 187 9.17 -38.69 -5.49
C THR A 187 8.55 -37.32 -5.77
N PRO A 188 9.19 -36.47 -6.59
CA PRO A 188 8.60 -35.21 -7.03
C PRO A 188 7.27 -35.42 -7.75
N TYR A 189 6.36 -34.46 -7.62
CA TYR A 189 5.17 -34.40 -8.46
C TYR A 189 5.57 -34.12 -9.92
N ILE A 190 4.94 -34.82 -10.86
CA ILE A 190 5.17 -34.64 -12.31
C ILE A 190 3.88 -34.12 -12.94
N SER A 191 3.98 -33.00 -13.65
CA SER A 191 2.86 -32.41 -14.36
C SER A 191 2.38 -33.31 -15.50
N PRO A 192 1.06 -33.49 -15.68
CA PRO A 192 0.53 -34.29 -16.79
C PRO A 192 0.84 -33.62 -18.14
N PRO A 193 0.97 -34.40 -19.23
CA PRO A 193 1.35 -33.87 -20.55
C PRO A 193 0.45 -32.73 -21.05
N SER A 194 -0.86 -32.79 -20.80
CA SER A 194 -1.81 -31.74 -21.19
C SER A 194 -1.53 -30.40 -20.49
N HIS A 195 -1.15 -30.43 -19.21
CA HIS A 195 -0.77 -29.24 -18.47
C HIS A 195 0.53 -28.65 -19.01
N LYS A 196 1.52 -29.51 -19.29
CA LYS A 196 2.79 -29.08 -19.91
C LYS A 196 2.58 -28.36 -21.25
N LEU A 197 1.66 -28.84 -22.09
CA LEU A 197 1.27 -28.20 -23.35
C LEU A 197 0.61 -26.83 -23.13
N ASN A 198 -0.22 -26.69 -22.11
CA ASN A 198 -0.82 -25.39 -21.77
C ASN A 198 0.24 -24.37 -21.35
N LEU A 199 1.21 -24.78 -20.50
CA LEU A 199 2.34 -23.93 -20.12
C LEU A 199 3.14 -23.47 -21.36
N LEU A 200 3.39 -24.38 -22.31
CA LEU A 200 4.07 -24.05 -23.56
C LEU A 200 3.29 -23.02 -24.38
N LYS A 201 1.96 -23.16 -24.48
CA LYS A 201 1.09 -22.22 -25.19
C LYS A 201 1.12 -20.82 -24.56
N THR A 202 1.07 -20.75 -23.22
CA THR A 202 1.17 -19.49 -22.48
C THR A 202 2.51 -18.80 -22.74
N LEU A 203 3.62 -19.55 -22.66
CA LEU A 203 4.96 -19.03 -22.99
C LEU A 203 5.07 -18.59 -24.45
N ALA A 204 4.55 -19.38 -25.39
CA ALA A 204 4.57 -19.05 -26.81
C ALA A 204 3.88 -17.71 -27.08
N ARG A 205 2.68 -17.50 -26.53
CA ARG A 205 1.95 -16.23 -26.68
C ARG A 205 2.71 -15.06 -26.07
N SER A 206 3.24 -15.24 -24.85
CA SER A 206 4.04 -14.22 -24.16
C SER A 206 5.29 -13.82 -24.98
N HIS A 207 6.10 -14.80 -25.37
CA HIS A 207 7.35 -14.59 -26.09
C HIS A 207 7.13 -13.99 -27.49
N LEU A 208 6.17 -14.53 -28.25
CA LEU A 208 5.87 -14.05 -29.60
C LEU A 208 5.30 -12.62 -29.60
N LEU A 209 4.56 -12.24 -28.56
CA LEU A 209 4.02 -10.89 -28.44
C LEU A 209 5.14 -9.86 -28.30
N GLU A 210 6.12 -10.12 -27.44
CA GLU A 210 7.29 -9.25 -27.25
C GLU A 210 8.09 -9.10 -28.55
N ASN A 211 8.39 -10.20 -29.22
CA ASN A 211 9.07 -10.19 -30.52
C ASN A 211 8.27 -9.44 -31.59
N PHE A 212 6.94 -9.54 -31.56
CA PHE A 212 6.07 -8.81 -32.49
C PHE A 212 6.15 -7.31 -32.26
N PHE A 213 6.07 -6.85 -30.99
CA PHE A 213 6.27 -5.44 -30.66
C PHE A 213 7.65 -4.94 -31.09
N LEU A 214 8.71 -5.69 -30.77
CA LEU A 214 10.08 -5.34 -31.15
C LEU A 214 10.22 -5.17 -32.67
N LYS A 215 9.62 -6.08 -33.46
CA LYS A 215 9.70 -6.04 -34.92
C LYS A 215 8.89 -4.90 -35.54
N LYS A 216 7.70 -4.60 -35.02
CA LYS A 216 6.79 -3.62 -35.63
C LYS A 216 6.96 -2.19 -35.09
N PHE A 217 7.48 -2.02 -33.88
CA PHE A 217 7.60 -0.75 -33.18
C PHE A 217 9.01 -0.50 -32.64
N THR A 218 10.02 -0.60 -33.51
CA THR A 218 11.46 -0.57 -33.16
C THR A 218 11.92 0.68 -32.39
N THR A 219 11.25 1.83 -32.56
CA THR A 219 11.61 3.10 -31.91
C THR A 219 10.89 3.35 -30.60
N HIS A 220 10.03 2.42 -30.16
CA HIS A 220 9.21 2.60 -28.97
C HIS A 220 9.78 1.86 -27.77
N LYS A 221 9.79 2.55 -26.62
CA LYS A 221 10.03 1.92 -25.32
C LYS A 221 8.77 1.14 -24.92
N ARG A 222 8.93 -0.14 -24.59
CA ARG A 222 7.82 -0.99 -24.13
C ARG A 222 8.07 -1.64 -22.77
N PHE A 223 9.34 -1.77 -22.37
CA PHE A 223 9.76 -2.46 -21.15
C PHE A 223 9.35 -3.94 -21.13
N GLY A 224 9.78 -4.67 -22.16
CA GLY A 224 9.38 -6.04 -22.43
C GLY A 224 9.76 -7.05 -21.36
N LEU A 225 9.07 -8.20 -21.36
CA LEU A 225 9.22 -9.26 -20.37
C LEU A 225 10.34 -10.27 -20.71
N GLU A 226 11.10 -10.10 -21.78
CA GLU A 226 12.06 -11.11 -22.25
C GLU A 226 13.15 -11.42 -21.21
N GLY A 227 13.25 -12.71 -20.86
CA GLY A 227 14.07 -13.25 -19.77
C GLY A 227 13.29 -13.49 -18.46
N LEU A 228 12.00 -13.16 -18.43
CA LEU A 228 11.08 -13.33 -17.30
C LEU A 228 9.67 -13.78 -17.75
N GLU A 229 9.51 -14.33 -18.95
CA GLU A 229 8.20 -14.69 -19.53
C GLU A 229 7.40 -15.66 -18.64
N SER A 230 8.07 -16.49 -17.84
CA SER A 230 7.45 -17.40 -16.87
C SER A 230 6.65 -16.68 -15.77
N SER A 231 6.81 -15.36 -15.60
CA SER A 231 5.96 -14.57 -14.70
C SER A 231 4.49 -14.61 -15.11
N ILE A 232 4.18 -14.76 -16.41
CA ILE A 232 2.80 -14.94 -16.89
C ILE A 232 2.23 -16.28 -16.43
N ILE A 233 3.05 -17.34 -16.40
CA ILE A 233 2.64 -18.62 -15.82
C ILE A 233 2.32 -18.43 -14.34
N ALA A 234 3.20 -17.76 -13.59
CA ALA A 234 2.99 -17.57 -12.15
C ALA A 234 1.64 -16.92 -11.84
N ILE A 235 1.34 -15.78 -12.49
CA ILE A 235 0.08 -15.04 -12.30
C ILE A 235 -1.12 -15.94 -12.64
N GLU A 236 -1.05 -16.65 -13.76
CA GLU A 236 -2.18 -17.44 -14.23
C GLU A 236 -2.44 -18.68 -13.36
N SER A 237 -1.38 -19.34 -12.89
CA SER A 237 -1.45 -20.45 -11.94
C SER A 237 -2.01 -20.01 -10.59
N ILE A 238 -1.63 -18.81 -10.12
CA ILE A 238 -2.20 -18.21 -8.89
C ILE A 238 -3.70 -18.00 -9.06
N ILE A 239 -4.12 -17.30 -10.12
CA ILE A 239 -5.54 -16.98 -10.35
C ILE A 239 -6.36 -18.27 -10.50
N GLU A 240 -5.88 -19.23 -11.28
CA GLU A 240 -6.54 -20.52 -11.47
C GLU A 240 -6.70 -21.28 -10.14
N GLN A 241 -5.63 -21.40 -9.36
CA GLN A 241 -5.64 -22.11 -8.07
C GLN A 241 -6.53 -21.39 -7.06
N ALA A 242 -6.37 -20.08 -6.92
CA ALA A 242 -7.15 -19.23 -6.01
C ALA A 242 -8.64 -19.27 -6.33
N SER A 243 -9.01 -19.28 -7.62
CA SER A 243 -10.40 -19.39 -8.05
C SER A 243 -11.08 -20.69 -7.59
N SER A 244 -10.31 -21.78 -7.45
CA SER A 244 -10.84 -23.04 -6.92
C SER A 244 -11.15 -22.99 -5.43
N TYR A 245 -10.59 -22.02 -4.70
CA TYR A 245 -10.89 -21.72 -3.29
C TYR A 245 -12.01 -20.69 -3.09
N GLY A 246 -12.69 -20.29 -4.16
CA GLY A 246 -13.81 -19.34 -4.10
C GLY A 246 -13.39 -17.86 -4.18
N ILE A 247 -12.17 -17.57 -4.62
CA ILE A 247 -11.70 -16.22 -4.92
C ILE A 247 -12.16 -15.85 -6.31
N ASP A 248 -12.92 -14.77 -6.44
CA ASP A 248 -13.49 -14.34 -7.71
C ASP A 248 -13.03 -12.95 -8.15
N THR A 249 -12.26 -12.26 -7.32
CA THR A 249 -11.78 -10.92 -7.62
C THR A 249 -10.29 -10.80 -7.31
N PHE A 250 -9.50 -10.36 -8.28
CA PHE A 250 -8.06 -10.16 -8.15
C PHE A 250 -7.71 -8.71 -8.44
N ILE A 251 -7.12 -8.03 -7.45
CA ILE A 251 -6.58 -6.67 -7.62
C ILE A 251 -5.08 -6.81 -7.82
N ILE A 252 -4.56 -6.27 -8.93
CA ILE A 252 -3.15 -6.41 -9.32
C ILE A 252 -2.48 -5.04 -9.32
N GLY A 253 -1.39 -4.91 -8.56
CA GLY A 253 -0.44 -3.80 -8.65
C GLY A 253 0.86 -4.27 -9.30
N MET A 254 1.37 -3.54 -10.29
CA MET A 254 2.62 -3.91 -10.96
C MET A 254 3.35 -2.71 -11.60
N PRO A 255 4.68 -2.79 -11.79
CA PRO A 255 5.47 -1.79 -12.50
C PRO A 255 5.34 -1.93 -14.02
N HIS A 256 6.25 -1.27 -14.75
CA HIS A 256 6.29 -1.30 -16.22
C HIS A 256 6.70 -2.66 -16.82
N ARG A 257 7.52 -3.44 -16.11
CA ARG A 257 8.19 -4.63 -16.68
C ARG A 257 7.18 -5.70 -17.08
N GLY A 258 7.07 -5.95 -18.38
CA GLY A 258 6.12 -6.91 -18.95
C GLY A 258 4.65 -6.53 -18.81
N ARG A 259 4.33 -5.28 -18.49
CA ARG A 259 2.93 -4.85 -18.27
C ARG A 259 2.04 -5.06 -19.49
N LEU A 260 2.55 -4.78 -20.69
CA LEU A 260 1.81 -5.04 -21.94
C LEU A 260 1.51 -6.52 -22.10
N ASN A 261 2.43 -7.38 -21.66
CA ASN A 261 2.25 -8.82 -21.68
C ASN A 261 1.14 -9.27 -20.71
N VAL A 262 1.13 -8.72 -19.49
CA VAL A 262 0.05 -8.95 -18.50
C VAL A 262 -1.29 -8.45 -19.04
N LEU A 263 -1.34 -7.24 -19.62
CA LEU A 263 -2.56 -6.71 -20.23
C LEU A 263 -3.11 -7.66 -21.32
N ALA A 264 -2.26 -8.12 -22.23
CA ALA A 264 -2.70 -8.98 -23.33
C ALA A 264 -3.07 -10.40 -22.87
N ASN A 265 -2.23 -11.03 -22.02
CA ASN A 265 -2.34 -12.46 -21.72
C ASN A 265 -3.10 -12.77 -20.44
N ILE A 266 -3.09 -11.89 -19.43
CA ILE A 266 -3.81 -12.07 -18.16
C ILE A 266 -5.13 -11.30 -18.18
N CYS A 267 -5.08 -10.02 -18.54
CA CYS A 267 -6.27 -9.16 -18.58
C CYS A 267 -7.08 -9.30 -19.88
N GLN A 268 -6.57 -10.03 -20.88
CA GLN A 268 -7.21 -10.24 -22.18
C GLN A 268 -7.62 -8.93 -22.87
N SER A 269 -6.83 -7.86 -22.65
CA SER A 269 -7.02 -6.58 -23.32
C SER A 269 -6.87 -6.74 -24.84
N SER A 270 -7.63 -5.95 -25.60
CA SER A 270 -7.60 -6.00 -27.06
C SER A 270 -6.21 -5.68 -27.60
N ILE A 271 -5.57 -6.68 -28.23
CA ILE A 271 -4.27 -6.52 -28.89
C ILE A 271 -4.36 -5.47 -30.01
N THR A 272 -5.50 -5.40 -30.70
CA THR A 272 -5.78 -4.38 -31.72
C THR A 272 -5.75 -2.97 -31.12
N GLU A 273 -6.38 -2.75 -29.97
CA GLU A 273 -6.35 -1.45 -29.28
C GLU A 273 -4.93 -1.11 -28.80
N MET A 274 -4.19 -2.11 -28.27
CA MET A 274 -2.80 -1.92 -27.88
C MET A 274 -1.94 -1.47 -29.06
N PHE A 275 -2.04 -2.12 -30.23
CA PHE A 275 -1.31 -1.71 -31.41
C PHE A 275 -1.72 -0.31 -31.90
N GLY A 276 -3.01 0.02 -31.86
CA GLY A 276 -3.50 1.37 -32.22
C GLY A 276 -2.92 2.46 -31.33
N MET A 277 -2.73 2.18 -30.03
CA MET A 277 -2.04 3.12 -29.13
C MET A 277 -0.58 3.37 -29.57
N PHE A 278 0.14 2.33 -30.03
CA PHE A 278 1.52 2.46 -30.52
C PHE A 278 1.59 3.17 -31.88
N MET A 279 0.57 3.02 -32.73
CA MET A 279 0.49 3.73 -34.00
C MET A 279 0.04 5.19 -33.86
N GLY A 280 -0.54 5.56 -32.72
CA GLY A 280 -1.18 6.86 -32.53
C GLY A 280 -2.50 7.00 -33.28
N THR A 281 -3.11 5.89 -33.71
CA THR A 281 -4.41 5.88 -34.41
C THR A 281 -5.59 5.95 -33.46
N ASN A 282 -5.37 5.72 -32.17
CA ASN A 282 -6.38 5.82 -31.13
C ASN A 282 -6.33 7.20 -30.46
N THR A 283 -7.37 8.02 -30.62
CA THR A 283 -7.61 9.19 -29.77
C THR A 283 -8.36 8.74 -28.51
N ARG A 284 -7.81 9.06 -27.34
CA ARG A 284 -8.52 8.91 -26.05
C ARG A 284 -9.16 10.25 -25.68
N ILE A 285 -10.24 10.19 -24.88
CA ILE A 285 -11.01 11.37 -24.47
C ILE A 285 -10.26 12.21 -23.41
N LEU A 286 -9.25 11.65 -22.73
CA LEU A 286 -8.47 12.40 -21.74
C LEU A 286 -7.38 13.22 -22.43
N GLU A 287 -7.46 14.55 -22.32
CA GLU A 287 -6.52 15.50 -22.92
C GLU A 287 -5.09 15.34 -22.36
N GLU A 288 -4.94 15.13 -21.05
CA GLU A 288 -3.63 14.93 -20.40
C GLU A 288 -3.15 13.47 -20.51
N GLY A 289 -3.97 12.52 -20.03
CA GLY A 289 -3.69 11.09 -20.17
C GLY A 289 -2.39 10.61 -19.52
N ASP A 290 -1.93 9.41 -19.88
CA ASP A 290 -0.67 8.84 -19.40
C ASP A 290 -0.04 7.88 -20.43
N VAL A 291 1.22 7.51 -20.23
CA VAL A 291 1.92 6.54 -21.05
C VAL A 291 1.29 5.14 -20.93
N LYS A 292 1.40 4.38 -22.03
CA LYS A 292 0.67 3.12 -22.26
C LYS A 292 0.85 2.07 -21.17
N TYR A 293 2.01 2.07 -20.51
CA TYR A 293 2.39 1.13 -19.46
C TYR A 293 2.08 1.63 -18.03
N HIS A 294 1.24 2.65 -17.88
CA HIS A 294 0.66 3.07 -16.59
C HIS A 294 -0.85 2.81 -16.49
N LEU A 295 -1.48 2.42 -17.59
CA LEU A 295 -2.92 2.33 -17.70
C LEU A 295 -3.47 1.13 -16.93
N GLY A 296 -4.54 1.36 -16.18
CA GLY A 296 -5.31 0.28 -15.55
C GLY A 296 -6.20 -0.45 -16.55
N HIS A 297 -6.68 -1.63 -16.14
CA HIS A 297 -7.62 -2.41 -16.93
C HIS A 297 -8.44 -3.33 -16.03
N LYS A 298 -9.77 -3.33 -16.21
CA LYS A 298 -10.68 -4.23 -15.51
C LYS A 298 -11.36 -5.15 -16.51
N THR A 299 -11.33 -6.45 -16.25
CA THR A 299 -11.91 -7.48 -17.12
C THR A 299 -12.63 -8.56 -16.31
N GLN A 300 -13.51 -9.31 -16.96
CA GLN A 300 -14.11 -10.52 -16.42
C GLN A 300 -13.80 -11.71 -17.32
N ARG A 301 -13.40 -12.83 -16.70
CA ARG A 301 -12.99 -14.06 -17.38
C ARG A 301 -13.72 -15.26 -16.79
N ILE A 302 -13.95 -16.30 -17.58
CA ILE A 302 -14.42 -17.60 -17.08
C ILE A 302 -13.22 -18.51 -16.88
N ILE A 303 -12.97 -18.92 -15.63
CA ILE A 303 -11.86 -19.79 -15.25
C ILE A 303 -12.45 -20.99 -14.52
N LYS A 304 -12.31 -22.19 -15.11
CA LYS A 304 -12.90 -23.45 -14.59
C LYS A 304 -14.39 -23.36 -14.22
N GLY A 305 -15.16 -22.57 -14.98
CA GLY A 305 -16.60 -22.35 -14.74
C GLY A 305 -16.93 -21.22 -13.77
N ASN A 306 -15.93 -20.63 -13.08
CA ASN A 306 -16.11 -19.48 -12.21
C ASN A 306 -15.92 -18.18 -13.00
N THR A 307 -16.78 -17.19 -12.75
CA THR A 307 -16.58 -15.83 -13.27
C THR A 307 -15.61 -15.11 -12.35
N VAL A 308 -14.47 -14.70 -12.90
CA VAL A 308 -13.37 -14.06 -12.19
C VAL A 308 -13.19 -12.64 -12.72
N THR A 309 -13.16 -11.66 -11.84
CA THR A 309 -12.83 -10.26 -12.13
C THR A 309 -11.34 -10.03 -11.89
N ILE A 310 -10.65 -9.47 -12.87
CA ILE A 310 -9.25 -9.02 -12.75
C ILE A 310 -9.23 -7.51 -12.91
N ASP A 311 -8.64 -6.82 -11.93
CA ASP A 311 -8.54 -5.36 -11.87
C ASP A 311 -7.07 -4.96 -11.71
N LEU A 312 -6.43 -4.63 -12.84
CA LEU A 312 -5.08 -4.11 -12.89
C LEU A 312 -5.12 -2.60 -12.63
N LEU A 313 -4.48 -2.16 -11.55
CA LEU A 313 -4.51 -0.75 -11.17
C LEU A 313 -3.61 0.11 -12.04
N ALA A 314 -4.07 1.32 -12.34
CA ALA A 314 -3.21 2.36 -12.90
C ALA A 314 -2.15 2.78 -11.86
N ASN A 315 -0.96 3.14 -12.33
CA ASN A 315 0.14 3.52 -11.45
C ASN A 315 1.11 4.48 -12.13
N PRO A 316 1.76 5.39 -11.38
CA PRO A 316 2.81 6.24 -11.92
C PRO A 316 4.11 5.45 -12.10
N SER A 317 5.14 6.10 -12.64
CA SER A 317 6.49 5.55 -12.73
C SER A 317 7.21 5.41 -11.38
N HIS A 318 6.67 6.00 -10.31
CA HIS A 318 7.22 5.89 -8.96
C HIS A 318 6.99 4.45 -8.47
N LEU A 319 8.03 3.62 -8.56
CA LEU A 319 7.96 2.19 -8.29
C LEU A 319 7.47 1.92 -6.86
N GLU A 320 6.72 0.84 -6.68
CA GLU A 320 6.11 0.38 -5.42
C GLU A 320 5.07 1.35 -4.81
N ALA A 321 4.85 2.54 -5.37
CA ALA A 321 3.83 3.47 -4.90
C ALA A 321 2.40 2.91 -5.04
N VAL A 322 2.17 1.99 -5.99
CA VAL A 322 0.86 1.33 -6.19
C VAL A 322 0.56 0.25 -5.15
N ASP A 323 1.56 -0.21 -4.40
CA ASP A 323 1.42 -1.30 -3.44
C ASP A 323 0.35 -1.01 -2.39
N PRO A 324 0.41 0.10 -1.63
CA PRO A 324 -0.62 0.40 -0.63
C PRO A 324 -1.99 0.65 -1.28
N VAL A 325 -2.03 1.24 -2.47
CA VAL A 325 -3.28 1.46 -3.22
C VAL A 325 -3.98 0.15 -3.56
N THR A 326 -3.19 -0.86 -3.95
CA THR A 326 -3.67 -2.21 -4.27
C THR A 326 -4.25 -2.87 -3.03
N VAL A 327 -3.51 -2.86 -1.92
CA VAL A 327 -3.94 -3.45 -0.65
C VAL A 327 -5.19 -2.74 -0.10
N GLY A 328 -5.24 -1.41 -0.18
CA GLY A 328 -6.40 -0.61 0.24
C GLY A 328 -7.66 -0.91 -0.57
N LYS A 329 -7.54 -1.01 -1.90
CA LYS A 329 -8.67 -1.36 -2.77
C LYS A 329 -9.15 -2.79 -2.49
N THR A 330 -8.22 -3.74 -2.31
CA THR A 330 -8.55 -5.13 -1.92
C THR A 330 -9.33 -5.18 -0.61
N HIS A 331 -8.86 -4.48 0.42
CA HIS A 331 -9.53 -4.45 1.72
C HIS A 331 -10.94 -3.83 1.62
N ALA A 332 -11.09 -2.74 0.87
CA ALA A 332 -12.40 -2.13 0.61
C ALA A 332 -13.36 -3.09 -0.11
N MET A 333 -12.88 -3.83 -1.13
CA MET A 333 -13.69 -4.83 -1.84
C MET A 333 -14.15 -5.94 -0.89
N GLN A 334 -13.26 -6.46 -0.04
CA GLN A 334 -13.61 -7.46 0.97
C GLN A 334 -14.67 -6.95 1.95
N PHE A 335 -14.56 -5.69 2.37
CA PHE A 335 -15.53 -5.02 3.21
C PHE A 335 -16.92 -4.95 2.55
N TYR A 336 -17.03 -4.42 1.33
CA TYR A 336 -18.33 -4.27 0.65
C TYR A 336 -18.93 -5.60 0.17
N GLN A 337 -18.09 -6.61 -0.09
CA GLN A 337 -18.54 -7.97 -0.37
C GLN A 337 -19.03 -8.71 0.89
N ASN A 338 -18.84 -8.13 2.09
CA ASN A 338 -19.01 -8.81 3.37
C ASN A 338 -18.30 -10.17 3.42
N SER A 339 -17.12 -10.25 2.77
CA SER A 339 -16.35 -11.48 2.66
C SER A 339 -14.85 -11.19 2.63
N PRO A 340 -14.10 -11.58 3.66
CA PRO A 340 -12.65 -11.39 3.68
C PRO A 340 -11.92 -12.28 2.66
N ASN A 341 -12.60 -13.25 2.05
CA ASN A 341 -11.94 -14.32 1.30
C ASN A 341 -12.15 -14.25 -0.22
N ARG A 342 -13.14 -13.50 -0.72
CA ARG A 342 -13.49 -13.49 -2.14
C ARG A 342 -12.57 -12.63 -3.02
N THR A 343 -11.92 -11.62 -2.42
CA THR A 343 -10.96 -10.76 -3.11
C THR A 343 -9.52 -11.02 -2.65
N MET A 344 -8.57 -11.07 -3.58
CA MET A 344 -7.13 -11.26 -3.32
C MET A 344 -6.31 -10.15 -3.98
N ALA A 345 -5.26 -9.70 -3.29
CA ALA A 345 -4.24 -8.82 -3.86
C ALA A 345 -3.08 -9.65 -4.45
N ILE A 346 -2.59 -9.25 -5.62
CA ILE A 346 -1.33 -9.71 -6.21
C ILE A 346 -0.46 -8.49 -6.46
N LEU A 347 0.75 -8.50 -5.93
CA LEU A 347 1.73 -7.44 -6.16
C LEU A 347 2.91 -7.99 -6.95
N ILE A 348 3.29 -7.28 -8.01
CA ILE A 348 4.44 -7.61 -8.85
C ILE A 348 5.49 -6.53 -8.64
N HIS A 349 6.74 -6.90 -8.40
CA HIS A 349 7.83 -5.99 -8.06
C HIS A 349 9.03 -6.18 -8.99
N GLY A 350 9.87 -5.15 -9.09
CA GLY A 350 11.24 -5.28 -9.60
C GLY A 350 12.22 -5.56 -8.45
N ASP A 351 13.28 -6.32 -8.68
CA ASP A 351 14.23 -6.72 -7.63
C ASP A 351 14.90 -5.52 -6.92
N ALA A 352 15.35 -4.53 -7.68
CA ALA A 352 15.99 -3.34 -7.11
C ALA A 352 15.00 -2.45 -6.35
N ALA A 353 13.77 -2.33 -6.85
CA ALA A 353 12.75 -1.46 -6.27
C ALA A 353 12.17 -2.05 -4.98
N LEU A 354 11.89 -3.36 -4.96
CA LEU A 354 11.47 -4.09 -3.77
C LEU A 354 12.46 -3.91 -2.60
N ALA A 355 13.76 -3.96 -2.90
CA ALA A 355 14.81 -3.83 -1.89
C ALA A 355 15.07 -2.39 -1.45
N GLY A 356 14.71 -1.39 -2.29
CA GLY A 356 15.12 0.00 -2.10
C GLY A 356 14.02 0.98 -1.69
N GLN A 357 12.75 0.67 -1.94
CA GLN A 357 11.64 1.58 -1.66
C GLN A 357 11.02 1.33 -0.27
N GLY A 358 11.04 2.35 0.60
CA GLY A 358 10.51 2.25 1.97
C GLY A 358 9.01 1.94 2.05
N VAL A 359 8.22 2.36 1.06
CA VAL A 359 6.77 2.12 1.00
C VAL A 359 6.41 0.63 0.94
N VAL A 360 7.33 -0.22 0.44
CA VAL A 360 7.18 -1.68 0.49
C VAL A 360 7.06 -2.14 1.93
N TYR A 361 7.98 -1.69 2.79
CA TYR A 361 7.96 -2.03 4.21
C TYR A 361 6.70 -1.51 4.89
N GLU A 362 6.34 -0.24 4.66
CA GLU A 362 5.12 0.36 5.21
C GLU A 362 3.86 -0.43 4.80
N THR A 363 3.82 -0.94 3.57
CA THR A 363 2.67 -1.69 3.06
C THR A 363 2.61 -3.11 3.63
N ILE A 364 3.70 -3.87 3.58
CA ILE A 364 3.68 -5.26 4.08
C ILE A 364 3.46 -5.31 5.60
N GLN A 365 3.86 -4.27 6.34
CA GLN A 365 3.62 -4.20 7.78
C GLN A 365 2.12 -4.15 8.13
N MET A 366 1.24 -3.86 7.16
CA MET A 366 -0.21 -3.90 7.30
C MET A 366 -0.80 -5.33 7.31
N GLU A 367 -0.02 -6.35 6.99
CA GLU A 367 -0.40 -7.77 6.86
C GLU A 367 -1.44 -8.24 7.89
N ASP A 368 -1.15 -8.02 9.17
CA ASP A 368 -1.92 -8.52 10.32
C ASP A 368 -2.58 -7.38 11.13
N LEU A 369 -2.58 -6.14 10.61
CA LEU A 369 -3.27 -5.03 11.27
C LEU A 369 -4.78 -5.13 11.00
N TYR A 370 -5.60 -5.16 12.06
CA TYR A 370 -7.03 -5.51 11.98
C TYR A 370 -7.84 -4.77 10.90
N GLU A 371 -7.62 -3.47 10.73
CA GLU A 371 -8.37 -2.61 9.80
C GLU A 371 -7.61 -2.30 8.50
N TYR A 372 -6.55 -3.07 8.20
CA TYR A 372 -5.75 -2.98 6.97
C TYR A 372 -5.48 -4.35 6.32
N SER A 373 -5.53 -5.44 7.09
CA SER A 373 -5.24 -6.78 6.60
C SER A 373 -6.16 -7.17 5.44
N THR A 374 -5.57 -7.85 4.44
CA THR A 374 -6.28 -8.44 3.31
C THR A 374 -6.28 -9.97 3.34
N GLY A 375 -5.78 -10.55 4.44
CA GLY A 375 -5.59 -12.00 4.63
C GLY A 375 -4.57 -12.60 3.66
N GLY A 376 -3.42 -11.94 3.52
CA GLY A 376 -2.29 -12.37 2.72
C GLY A 376 -2.32 -11.90 1.27
N VAL A 377 -1.19 -11.34 0.83
CA VAL A 377 -0.87 -10.88 -0.52
C VAL A 377 0.12 -11.87 -1.16
N ILE A 378 -0.09 -12.20 -2.44
CA ILE A 378 0.94 -12.95 -3.18
C ILE A 378 1.84 -11.96 -3.90
N HIS A 379 3.12 -11.94 -3.51
CA HIS A 379 4.15 -11.08 -4.06
C HIS A 379 4.96 -11.84 -5.11
N ILE A 380 5.05 -11.31 -6.33
CA ILE A 380 5.85 -11.84 -7.43
C ILE A 380 6.99 -10.86 -7.70
N VAL A 381 8.23 -11.33 -7.67
CA VAL A 381 9.39 -10.49 -7.97
C VAL A 381 9.96 -10.89 -9.33
N GLY A 382 9.90 -9.96 -10.29
CA GLY A 382 10.57 -10.09 -11.57
C GLY A 382 12.06 -9.82 -11.44
N ASN A 383 12.79 -10.73 -10.80
CA ASN A 383 14.19 -10.57 -10.47
C ASN A 383 15.07 -10.87 -11.67
N ASN A 384 15.36 -9.82 -12.44
CA ASN A 384 16.24 -9.91 -13.60
C ASN A 384 17.71 -9.60 -13.26
N ASN A 385 18.05 -9.55 -11.97
CA ASN A 385 19.37 -9.25 -11.44
C ASN A 385 19.93 -7.88 -11.87
N ILE A 386 19.10 -6.89 -12.24
CA ILE A 386 19.59 -5.56 -12.64
C ILE A 386 18.54 -4.44 -12.49
N GLY A 387 18.87 -3.40 -11.73
CA GLY A 387 18.09 -2.17 -11.61
C GLY A 387 18.60 -1.08 -12.56
N PHE A 388 18.00 -0.95 -13.74
CA PHE A 388 18.54 -0.11 -14.83
C PHE A 388 19.98 -0.52 -15.18
N THR A 389 21.01 0.16 -14.65
CA THR A 389 22.44 -0.15 -14.80
C THR A 389 23.05 -0.75 -13.54
N THR A 390 22.36 -0.63 -12.40
CA THR A 390 22.85 -0.98 -11.06
C THR A 390 22.73 -2.48 -10.81
N THR A 391 23.82 -3.10 -10.40
CA THR A 391 23.87 -4.55 -10.14
C THR A 391 23.30 -4.89 -8.76
N PRO A 392 22.97 -6.16 -8.47
CA PRO A 392 22.43 -6.57 -7.17
C PRO A 392 23.32 -6.19 -5.99
N ARG A 393 24.64 -6.20 -6.18
CA ARG A 393 25.64 -5.84 -5.16
C ARG A 393 25.59 -4.35 -4.79
N GLU A 394 25.14 -3.51 -5.71
CA GLU A 394 25.02 -2.07 -5.52
C GLU A 394 23.60 -1.67 -5.08
N ALA A 395 22.60 -2.50 -5.38
CA ALA A 395 21.19 -2.24 -5.08
C ALA A 395 20.77 -2.61 -3.66
N ARG A 396 21.43 -3.59 -3.01
CA ARG A 396 21.00 -4.12 -1.71
C ARG A 396 22.13 -4.69 -0.85
N SER A 397 21.84 -4.83 0.45
CA SER A 397 22.78 -5.40 1.45
C SER A 397 22.56 -6.89 1.74
N SER A 398 21.40 -7.44 1.36
CA SER A 398 21.05 -8.86 1.54
C SER A 398 21.35 -9.68 0.28
N LEU A 399 21.36 -11.01 0.41
CA LEU A 399 21.58 -11.94 -0.71
C LEU A 399 20.47 -11.82 -1.77
N PHE A 400 19.22 -11.86 -1.33
CA PHE A 400 18.04 -11.77 -2.19
C PHE A 400 17.29 -10.45 -2.01
N PRO A 401 16.60 -9.94 -3.05
CA PRO A 401 15.78 -8.74 -2.94
C PRO A 401 14.58 -8.94 -1.99
N THR A 402 14.14 -10.20 -1.81
CA THR A 402 13.00 -10.61 -0.99
C THR A 402 13.29 -10.69 0.51
N SER A 403 14.49 -10.38 0.98
CA SER A 403 14.81 -10.47 2.43
C SER A 403 13.92 -9.59 3.32
N ILE A 404 13.26 -8.57 2.75
CA ILE A 404 12.27 -7.76 3.46
C ILE A 404 11.05 -8.58 3.92
N ALA A 405 10.72 -9.67 3.23
CA ALA A 405 9.61 -10.58 3.57
C ALA A 405 9.76 -11.22 4.96
N SER A 406 10.99 -11.38 5.45
CA SER A 406 11.25 -11.91 6.78
C SER A 406 10.73 -11.00 7.91
N SER A 407 10.52 -9.69 7.64
CA SER A 407 9.95 -8.76 8.62
C SER A 407 8.51 -9.13 9.04
N ILE A 408 7.75 -9.74 8.13
CA ILE A 408 6.40 -10.27 8.38
C ILE A 408 6.37 -11.80 8.45
N GLN A 409 7.55 -12.44 8.51
CA GLN A 409 7.69 -13.89 8.59
C GLN A 409 7.04 -14.63 7.40
N ALA A 410 6.97 -14.01 6.23
CA ALA A 410 6.42 -14.66 5.04
C ALA A 410 7.41 -15.69 4.46
N PRO A 411 6.95 -16.86 3.95
CA PRO A 411 7.80 -17.77 3.18
C PRO A 411 8.22 -17.13 1.86
N ILE A 412 9.41 -17.53 1.39
CA ILE A 412 10.00 -17.07 0.14
C ILE A 412 10.37 -18.29 -0.72
N PHE A 413 9.97 -18.27 -1.99
CA PHE A 413 10.31 -19.27 -2.98
C PHE A 413 11.11 -18.62 -4.11
N HIS A 414 12.40 -18.92 -4.19
CA HIS A 414 13.26 -18.50 -5.29
C HIS A 414 13.19 -19.54 -6.39
N VAL A 415 12.84 -19.15 -7.61
CA VAL A 415 12.61 -20.09 -8.70
C VAL A 415 13.28 -19.61 -9.98
N ASN A 416 13.91 -20.54 -10.69
CA ASN A 416 14.56 -20.26 -11.96
C ASN A 416 13.52 -19.93 -13.05
N ALA A 417 13.63 -18.76 -13.68
CA ALA A 417 12.71 -18.30 -14.72
C ALA A 417 12.67 -19.21 -15.95
N ASP A 418 13.75 -19.96 -16.25
CA ASP A 418 13.80 -20.90 -17.37
C ASP A 418 13.09 -22.24 -17.09
N CYS A 419 12.53 -22.40 -15.89
CA CYS A 419 11.93 -23.64 -15.39
C CYS A 419 10.42 -23.45 -15.16
N PRO A 420 9.61 -23.38 -16.23
CA PRO A 420 8.20 -22.99 -16.14
C PRO A 420 7.31 -23.95 -15.34
N GLU A 421 7.66 -25.23 -15.27
CA GLU A 421 6.94 -26.21 -14.44
C GLU A 421 7.18 -25.94 -12.95
N GLU A 422 8.41 -25.59 -12.59
CA GLU A 422 8.79 -25.21 -11.23
C GLU A 422 8.14 -23.88 -10.82
N VAL A 423 8.05 -22.91 -11.75
CA VAL A 423 7.31 -21.66 -11.54
C VAL A 423 5.82 -21.93 -11.28
N ASP A 424 5.18 -22.79 -12.08
CA ASP A 424 3.79 -23.22 -11.85
C ASP A 424 3.63 -23.88 -10.46
N PHE A 425 4.54 -24.79 -10.10
CA PHE A 425 4.51 -25.49 -8.82
C PHE A 425 4.58 -24.52 -7.63
N VAL A 426 5.56 -23.61 -7.59
CA VAL A 426 5.69 -22.68 -6.46
C VAL A 426 4.54 -21.67 -6.40
N SER A 427 3.95 -21.33 -7.55
CA SER A 427 2.80 -20.43 -7.63
C SER A 427 1.54 -21.07 -7.03
N ARG A 428 1.32 -22.36 -7.29
CA ARG A 428 0.26 -23.14 -6.64
C ARG A 428 0.53 -23.33 -5.15
N LEU A 429 1.77 -23.67 -4.77
CA LEU A 429 2.18 -23.80 -3.37
C LEU A 429 1.97 -22.50 -2.58
N ALA A 430 2.33 -21.34 -3.15
CA ALA A 430 2.12 -20.04 -2.54
C ALA A 430 0.63 -19.74 -2.35
N THR A 431 -0.19 -20.09 -3.35
CA THR A 431 -1.65 -19.91 -3.28
C THR A 431 -2.28 -20.81 -2.23
N ASP A 432 -1.87 -22.08 -2.15
CA ASP A 432 -2.28 -23.02 -1.12
C ASP A 432 -1.92 -22.49 0.28
N TYR A 433 -0.69 -22.00 0.47
CA TYR A 433 -0.23 -21.45 1.75
C TYR A 433 -1.04 -20.22 2.16
N ARG A 434 -1.22 -19.27 1.24
CA ARG A 434 -2.04 -18.07 1.49
C ARG A 434 -3.46 -18.47 1.86
N ASN A 435 -4.06 -19.42 1.14
CA ASN A 435 -5.41 -19.88 1.43
C ASN A 435 -5.53 -20.51 2.83
N GLU A 436 -4.57 -21.36 3.20
CA GLU A 436 -4.56 -22.05 4.50
C GLU A 436 -4.31 -21.08 5.67
N PHE A 437 -3.28 -20.23 5.57
CA PHE A 437 -2.78 -19.45 6.70
C PHE A 437 -3.16 -17.98 6.66
N ARG A 438 -3.76 -17.50 5.57
CA ARG A 438 -4.17 -16.10 5.38
C ARG A 438 -3.00 -15.12 5.53
N LYS A 439 -1.82 -15.55 5.07
CA LYS A 439 -0.56 -14.81 5.13
C LYS A 439 0.09 -14.65 3.76
N SER A 440 0.87 -13.59 3.62
CA SER A 440 1.61 -13.26 2.42
C SER A 440 2.69 -14.28 2.10
N VAL A 441 3.00 -14.38 0.81
CA VAL A 441 4.02 -15.28 0.26
C VAL A 441 4.78 -14.56 -0.84
N PHE A 442 6.10 -14.75 -0.88
CA PHE A 442 6.96 -14.17 -1.90
C PHE A 442 7.46 -15.24 -2.88
N ILE A 443 7.31 -14.96 -4.17
CA ILE A 443 7.85 -15.75 -5.28
C ILE A 443 8.91 -14.90 -5.99
N ASP A 444 10.18 -15.24 -5.79
CA ASP A 444 11.32 -14.60 -6.44
C ASP A 444 11.64 -15.33 -7.74
N ILE A 445 11.15 -14.81 -8.87
CA ILE A 445 11.38 -15.39 -10.20
C ILE A 445 12.71 -14.84 -10.73
N VAL A 446 13.75 -15.64 -10.56
CA VAL A 446 15.13 -15.28 -10.90
C VAL A 446 15.38 -15.55 -12.38
N GLY A 447 15.56 -14.47 -13.14
CA GLY A 447 15.76 -14.48 -14.57
C GLY A 447 16.77 -13.43 -15.02
N TYR A 448 16.52 -12.83 -16.18
CA TYR A 448 17.38 -11.82 -16.78
C TYR A 448 16.56 -10.79 -17.57
N ARG A 449 17.23 -9.75 -18.08
CA ARG A 449 16.63 -8.78 -19.01
C ARG A 449 17.35 -8.87 -20.35
N ARG A 450 16.66 -9.36 -21.38
CA ARG A 450 17.27 -9.59 -22.71
C ARG A 450 17.91 -8.32 -23.30
N TYR A 451 17.24 -7.19 -23.16
CA TYR A 451 17.66 -5.89 -23.72
C TYR A 451 18.11 -4.90 -22.62
N GLY A 452 18.46 -3.68 -23.01
CA GLY A 452 18.72 -2.57 -22.06
C GLY A 452 17.51 -2.26 -21.16
N HIS A 453 17.61 -1.24 -20.30
CA HIS A 453 16.49 -0.91 -19.39
C HIS A 453 15.21 -0.58 -20.16
N ASN A 454 15.38 0.07 -21.29
CA ASN A 454 14.43 0.10 -22.38
C ASN A 454 15.15 -0.39 -23.63
N GLU A 455 14.42 -0.65 -24.70
CA GLU A 455 14.96 -1.39 -25.85
C GLU A 455 15.84 -0.56 -26.79
N LEU A 456 16.01 0.74 -26.48
CA LEU A 456 16.93 1.65 -27.14
C LEU A 456 18.20 1.92 -26.32
N ASP A 457 18.27 1.38 -25.11
CA ASP A 457 19.40 1.55 -24.19
C ASP A 457 20.47 0.48 -24.45
N GLU A 458 21.75 0.85 -24.36
CA GLU A 458 22.89 -0.05 -24.61
C GLU A 458 23.48 -0.56 -23.29
N PRO A 459 23.14 -1.78 -22.87
CA PRO A 459 23.53 -2.30 -21.56
C PRO A 459 25.01 -2.71 -21.48
N LEU A 460 25.68 -2.99 -22.60
CA LEU A 460 27.08 -3.42 -22.60
C LEU A 460 28.02 -2.35 -22.03
N PHE A 461 27.61 -1.08 -22.01
CA PHE A 461 28.40 0.01 -21.43
C PHE A 461 28.63 -0.12 -19.93
N THR A 462 27.75 -0.81 -19.21
CA THR A 462 27.82 -0.94 -17.74
C THR A 462 27.89 -2.38 -17.28
N ASN A 463 27.28 -3.32 -18.01
CA ASN A 463 27.14 -4.72 -17.60
C ASN A 463 27.61 -5.72 -18.68
N PRO A 464 28.83 -5.56 -19.25
CA PRO A 464 29.24 -6.29 -20.45
C PRO A 464 29.24 -7.81 -20.28
N LYS A 465 29.75 -8.32 -19.16
CA LYS A 465 29.87 -9.76 -18.91
C LYS A 465 28.51 -10.45 -18.76
N MET A 466 27.56 -9.81 -18.05
CA MET A 466 26.19 -10.29 -17.93
C MET A 466 25.52 -10.36 -19.31
N TYR A 467 25.65 -9.30 -20.11
CA TYR A 467 24.98 -9.24 -21.41
C TYR A 467 25.62 -10.15 -22.48
N GLN A 468 26.92 -10.42 -22.40
CA GLN A 468 27.57 -11.46 -23.22
C GLN A 468 27.05 -12.88 -22.91
N LEU A 469 26.65 -13.14 -21.67
CA LEU A 469 25.99 -14.41 -21.30
C LEU A 469 24.55 -14.41 -21.82
N ILE A 470 23.80 -13.33 -21.62
CA ILE A 470 22.42 -13.18 -22.10
C ILE A 470 22.33 -13.35 -23.61
N GLU A 471 23.26 -12.79 -24.38
CA GLU A 471 23.29 -12.90 -25.85
C GLU A 471 23.39 -14.36 -26.31
N LYS A 472 24.14 -15.19 -25.59
CA LYS A 472 24.30 -16.63 -25.88
C LYS A 472 23.17 -17.49 -25.31
N HIS A 473 22.36 -16.92 -24.41
CA HIS A 473 21.34 -17.65 -23.68
C HIS A 473 20.04 -17.73 -24.48
N GLU A 474 19.52 -18.94 -24.64
CA GLU A 474 18.32 -19.18 -25.42
C GLU A 474 17.05 -18.76 -24.64
N PRO A 475 16.01 -18.19 -25.29
CA PRO A 475 14.76 -17.85 -24.60
C PRO A 475 14.09 -19.06 -23.94
N VAL A 476 13.43 -18.85 -22.80
CA VAL A 476 12.72 -19.91 -22.05
C VAL A 476 11.70 -20.65 -22.90
N PHE A 477 11.00 -19.96 -23.81
CA PHE A 477 10.06 -20.61 -24.74
C PHE A 477 10.73 -21.71 -25.57
N ASN A 478 11.90 -21.43 -26.14
CA ASN A 478 12.62 -22.39 -26.97
C ASN A 478 13.21 -23.53 -26.12
N LEU A 479 13.75 -23.22 -24.93
CA LEU A 479 14.26 -24.22 -24.00
C LEU A 479 13.16 -25.22 -23.62
N TYR A 480 11.98 -24.71 -23.29
CA TYR A 480 10.84 -25.55 -22.90
C TYR A 480 10.25 -26.31 -24.10
N GLN A 481 10.20 -25.70 -25.28
CA GLN A 481 9.84 -26.39 -26.52
C GLN A 481 10.75 -27.61 -26.76
N LYS A 482 12.07 -27.43 -26.70
CA LYS A 482 13.04 -28.53 -26.90
C LYS A 482 12.85 -29.63 -25.86
N LYS A 483 12.62 -29.27 -24.60
CA LYS A 483 12.31 -30.22 -23.53
C LYS A 483 11.08 -31.08 -23.89
N LEU A 484 9.95 -30.46 -24.23
CA LEU A 484 8.72 -31.20 -24.53
C LEU A 484 8.81 -32.06 -25.80
N ILE A 485 9.59 -31.64 -26.79
CA ILE A 485 9.89 -32.47 -27.97
C ILE A 485 10.72 -33.70 -27.57
N SER A 486 11.76 -33.51 -26.75
CA SER A 486 12.59 -34.61 -26.26
C SER A 486 11.84 -35.60 -25.38
N GLU A 487 10.81 -35.14 -24.66
CA GLU A 487 9.91 -35.97 -23.87
C GLU A 487 8.80 -36.65 -24.71
N GLY A 488 8.71 -36.35 -26.00
CA GLY A 488 7.69 -36.91 -26.90
C GLY A 488 6.27 -36.37 -26.66
N ILE A 489 6.14 -35.23 -25.96
CA ILE A 489 4.84 -34.62 -25.61
C ILE A 489 4.26 -33.81 -26.77
N ILE A 490 5.12 -33.20 -27.60
CA ILE A 490 4.73 -32.44 -28.79
C ILE A 490 5.73 -32.73 -29.93
N THR A 491 5.25 -32.71 -31.18
CA THR A 491 6.13 -32.79 -32.35
C THR A 491 6.62 -31.41 -32.77
N GLU A 492 7.73 -31.37 -33.51
CA GLU A 492 8.25 -30.12 -34.06
C GLU A 492 7.24 -29.43 -34.99
N GLU A 493 6.53 -30.21 -35.83
CA GLU A 493 5.48 -29.71 -36.71
C GLU A 493 4.32 -29.05 -35.95
N SER A 494 3.82 -29.71 -34.89
CA SER A 494 2.74 -29.16 -34.06
C SER A 494 3.16 -27.86 -33.37
N CYS A 495 4.43 -27.76 -32.93
CA CYS A 495 4.94 -26.52 -32.34
C CYS A 495 5.04 -25.39 -33.37
N GLN A 496 5.50 -25.67 -34.59
CA GLN A 496 5.52 -24.67 -35.67
C GLN A 496 4.11 -24.21 -36.06
N ASN A 497 3.12 -25.12 -36.03
CA ASN A 497 1.72 -24.78 -36.26
C ASN A 497 1.19 -23.81 -35.21
N LEU A 498 1.50 -24.04 -33.93
CA LEU A 498 1.13 -23.15 -32.83
C LEU A 498 1.71 -21.74 -33.04
N ILE A 499 2.99 -21.64 -33.38
CA ILE A 499 3.66 -20.35 -33.64
C ILE A 499 2.98 -19.61 -34.80
N ARG A 500 2.73 -20.30 -35.93
CA ARG A 500 2.05 -19.72 -37.10
C ARG A 500 0.67 -19.19 -36.75
N GLN A 501 -0.10 -19.95 -35.96
CA GLN A 501 -1.44 -19.54 -35.54
C GLN A 501 -1.41 -18.24 -34.72
N ILE A 502 -0.51 -18.14 -33.74
CA ILE A 502 -0.39 -16.96 -32.88
C ILE A 502 0.07 -15.73 -33.69
N LEU A 503 1.05 -15.90 -34.57
CA LEU A 503 1.54 -14.78 -35.39
C LEU A 503 0.47 -14.28 -36.38
N ASN A 504 -0.31 -15.18 -36.98
CA ASN A 504 -1.41 -14.78 -37.87
C ASN A 504 -2.49 -13.97 -37.14
N GLU A 505 -2.79 -14.32 -35.90
CA GLU A 505 -3.68 -13.54 -35.03
C GLU A 505 -3.12 -12.12 -34.83
N PHE A 506 -1.84 -12.00 -34.46
CA PHE A 506 -1.21 -10.69 -34.24
C PHE A 506 -1.11 -9.86 -35.53
N ASP A 507 -0.77 -10.45 -36.68
CA ASP A 507 -0.74 -9.72 -37.96
C ASP A 507 -2.14 -9.24 -38.39
N THR A 508 -3.19 -10.01 -38.08
CA THR A 508 -4.58 -9.61 -38.31
C THR A 508 -4.94 -8.42 -37.42
N SER A 509 -4.71 -8.52 -36.10
CA SER A 509 -4.94 -7.41 -35.16
C SER A 509 -4.16 -6.15 -35.53
N PHE A 510 -2.91 -6.29 -35.97
CA PHE A 510 -2.07 -5.18 -36.42
C PHE A 510 -2.64 -4.50 -37.68
N SER A 511 -3.09 -5.29 -38.65
CA SER A 511 -3.69 -4.78 -39.88
C SER A 511 -5.01 -4.06 -39.59
N THR A 512 -5.83 -4.61 -38.70
CA THR A 512 -7.04 -3.96 -38.22
C THR A 512 -6.72 -2.64 -37.52
N ALA A 513 -5.75 -2.62 -36.59
CA ALA A 513 -5.37 -1.41 -35.86
C ALA A 513 -4.92 -0.26 -36.77
N LYS A 514 -4.28 -0.58 -37.90
CA LYS A 514 -3.85 0.41 -38.91
C LYS A 514 -5.03 1.04 -39.67
N GLN A 515 -6.12 0.30 -39.82
CA GLN A 515 -7.35 0.77 -40.47
C GLN A 515 -8.32 1.43 -39.49
N PHE A 516 -8.07 1.25 -38.18
CA PHE A 516 -8.94 1.71 -37.11
C PHE A 516 -8.70 3.20 -36.82
N ASN A 517 -9.52 4.07 -37.42
CA ASN A 517 -9.66 5.50 -37.08
C ASN A 517 -11.00 5.71 -36.36
N GLN A 518 -11.18 5.09 -35.20
CA GLN A 518 -12.34 5.38 -34.34
C GLN A 518 -11.86 5.95 -33.01
N GLU A 519 -12.54 6.98 -32.54
CA GLU A 519 -12.43 7.45 -31.16
C GLU A 519 -12.76 6.27 -30.23
N LEU A 520 -11.79 5.83 -29.44
CA LEU A 520 -12.06 4.83 -28.43
C LEU A 520 -12.91 5.50 -27.35
N LYS A 521 -14.17 5.08 -27.22
CA LYS A 521 -14.94 5.34 -25.99
C LYS A 521 -14.12 4.76 -24.84
N ASN A 522 -13.98 5.53 -23.75
CA ASN A 522 -13.25 5.16 -22.54
C ASN A 522 -13.87 3.93 -21.83
N THR A 523 -13.85 2.75 -22.46
CA THR A 523 -14.44 1.52 -21.93
C THR A 523 -13.63 0.94 -20.77
N SER A 524 -12.38 1.39 -20.60
CA SER A 524 -11.46 0.86 -19.57
C SER A 524 -11.30 1.74 -18.33
N LEU A 525 -11.83 2.97 -18.32
CA LEU A 525 -11.53 3.97 -17.28
C LEU A 525 -12.71 4.22 -16.32
N THR A 526 -13.93 3.82 -16.69
CA THR A 526 -15.03 3.76 -15.75
C THR A 526 -15.05 2.38 -15.12
N ALA A 527 -14.73 2.29 -13.83
CA ALA A 527 -15.23 1.19 -13.04
C ALA A 527 -16.75 1.10 -13.30
N SER A 528 -17.22 -0.02 -13.83
CA SER A 528 -18.57 -0.26 -14.37
C SER A 528 -19.72 -0.17 -13.35
N GLU A 529 -19.52 0.53 -12.23
CA GLU A 529 -20.53 0.87 -11.23
C GLU A 529 -20.83 2.37 -11.18
N TRP A 530 -20.02 3.19 -11.87
CA TRP A 530 -20.28 4.61 -12.02
C TRP A 530 -21.29 4.78 -13.16
N SER A 531 -22.52 5.19 -12.81
CA SER A 531 -23.45 5.69 -13.82
C SER A 531 -22.74 6.78 -14.63
N PRO A 532 -22.95 6.85 -15.96
CA PRO A 532 -22.21 7.77 -16.82
C PRO A 532 -22.27 9.17 -16.21
N ILE A 533 -21.09 9.78 -16.08
CA ILE A 533 -20.87 11.14 -15.57
C ILE A 533 -21.90 12.06 -16.23
N THR A 534 -23.00 12.33 -15.54
CA THR A 534 -23.96 13.33 -15.96
C THR A 534 -23.36 14.66 -15.58
N LEU A 535 -23.12 15.52 -16.56
CA LEU A 535 -22.75 16.92 -16.29
C LEU A 535 -23.73 17.47 -15.25
N PRO A 536 -23.25 17.96 -14.10
CA PRO A 536 -24.13 18.40 -13.03
C PRO A 536 -25.10 19.45 -13.58
N GLN A 537 -26.41 19.19 -13.42
CA GLN A 537 -27.47 20.01 -14.00
C GLN A 537 -27.65 21.35 -13.24
N SER A 538 -27.22 21.41 -11.97
CA SER A 538 -27.16 22.65 -11.18
C SER A 538 -26.36 22.45 -9.87
N ASP A 539 -25.96 23.54 -9.23
CA ASP A 539 -25.57 23.56 -7.81
C ASP A 539 -26.61 24.43 -7.08
N PRO A 540 -27.55 23.80 -6.39
CA PRO A 540 -27.29 23.49 -5.00
C PRO A 540 -27.54 22.02 -4.67
N TYR A 541 -26.48 21.31 -4.31
CA TYR A 541 -26.65 20.08 -3.54
C TYR A 541 -27.00 20.48 -2.09
N PHE A 542 -28.23 20.18 -1.69
CA PHE A 542 -28.74 20.40 -0.34
C PHE A 542 -27.89 19.60 0.66
N THR A 543 -27.23 20.31 1.55
CA THR A 543 -26.30 19.76 2.57
C THR A 543 -26.86 19.92 3.98
N GLY A 544 -27.94 20.66 4.15
CA GLY A 544 -28.63 20.81 5.41
C GLY A 544 -29.25 19.51 5.89
N VAL A 545 -29.53 19.50 7.18
CA VAL A 545 -30.33 18.47 7.85
C VAL A 545 -31.31 19.22 8.76
N GLU A 546 -32.57 18.83 8.75
CA GLU A 546 -33.60 19.47 9.57
C GLU A 546 -33.19 19.57 11.04
N VAL A 547 -33.47 20.71 11.69
CA VAL A 547 -33.03 20.98 13.07
C VAL A 547 -33.43 19.86 14.02
N ASP A 548 -34.67 19.38 13.93
CA ASP A 548 -35.17 18.30 14.80
C ASP A 548 -34.42 16.98 14.57
N GLN A 549 -34.05 16.68 13.32
CA GLN A 549 -33.26 15.50 12.99
C GLN A 549 -31.83 15.64 13.56
N ILE A 550 -31.22 16.82 13.44
CA ILE A 550 -29.91 17.10 14.04
C ILE A 550 -29.96 16.94 15.56
N LYS A 551 -31.01 17.45 16.22
CA LYS A 551 -31.18 17.31 17.68
C LYS A 551 -31.31 15.86 18.08
N GLN A 552 -32.19 15.10 17.42
CA GLN A 552 -32.39 13.67 17.71
C GLN A 552 -31.09 12.88 17.52
N LEU A 553 -30.41 13.12 16.40
CA LEU A 553 -29.12 12.50 16.09
C LEU A 553 -28.06 12.86 17.14
N GLY A 554 -27.90 14.14 17.45
CA GLY A 554 -26.90 14.65 18.38
C GLY A 554 -27.13 14.13 19.81
N ILE A 555 -28.38 14.06 20.26
CA ILE A 555 -28.74 13.44 21.56
C ILE A 555 -28.31 11.98 21.56
N LYS A 556 -28.61 11.23 20.48
CA LYS A 556 -28.29 9.81 20.39
C LYS A 556 -26.79 9.54 20.36
N ILE A 557 -26.02 10.28 19.57
CA ILE A 557 -24.56 10.17 19.49
C ILE A 557 -23.92 10.50 20.84
N ASN A 558 -24.45 11.48 21.58
CA ASN A 558 -23.84 11.97 22.81
C ASN A 558 -24.41 11.35 24.10
N THR A 559 -25.33 10.40 23.99
CA THR A 559 -25.85 9.63 25.13
C THR A 559 -25.06 8.33 25.28
N LEU A 560 -24.26 8.24 26.35
CA LEU A 560 -23.49 7.04 26.66
C LEU A 560 -24.35 6.01 27.40
N PRO A 561 -24.23 4.71 27.07
CA PRO A 561 -24.99 3.67 27.77
C PRO A 561 -24.47 3.47 29.20
N SER A 562 -25.30 2.92 30.07
CA SER A 562 -24.95 2.68 31.48
C SER A 562 -23.93 1.55 31.67
N ASP A 563 -23.73 0.71 30.66
CA ASP A 563 -22.87 -0.47 30.72
C ASP A 563 -21.39 -0.17 30.40
N ILE A 564 -21.05 1.03 29.93
CA ILE A 564 -19.66 1.47 29.76
C ILE A 564 -19.22 2.36 30.93
N ASN A 565 -17.97 2.18 31.36
CA ASN A 565 -17.31 2.98 32.38
C ASN A 565 -16.29 3.94 31.74
N PRO A 566 -16.72 5.06 31.13
CA PRO A 566 -15.81 6.01 30.49
C PRO A 566 -14.97 6.76 31.54
N HIS A 567 -13.80 7.26 31.12
CA HIS A 567 -13.01 8.17 31.95
C HIS A 567 -13.84 9.44 32.30
N PRO A 568 -13.77 9.98 33.53
CA PRO A 568 -14.60 11.13 33.95
C PRO A 568 -14.49 12.36 33.03
N GLY A 569 -13.30 12.61 32.47
CA GLY A 569 -13.09 13.66 31.47
C GLY A 569 -13.93 13.46 30.19
N ILE A 570 -14.08 12.21 29.74
CA ILE A 570 -14.92 11.87 28.57
C ILE A 570 -16.40 12.06 28.91
N THR A 571 -16.84 11.64 30.09
CA THR A 571 -18.21 11.89 30.57
C THR A 571 -18.54 13.38 30.54
N LYS A 572 -17.60 14.24 30.99
CA LYS A 572 -17.78 15.70 30.95
C LYS A 572 -17.89 16.24 29.52
N ILE A 573 -17.06 15.75 28.60
CA ILE A 573 -17.12 16.14 27.18
C ILE A 573 -18.47 15.78 26.57
N TYR A 574 -18.94 14.54 26.76
CA TYR A 574 -20.23 14.09 26.22
C TYR A 574 -21.42 14.83 26.81
N LYS A 575 -21.41 15.12 28.12
CA LYS A 575 -22.44 15.96 28.77
C LYS A 575 -22.47 17.39 28.21
N ASN A 576 -21.30 17.99 27.95
CA ASN A 576 -21.23 19.32 27.36
C ASN A 576 -21.79 19.33 25.94
N ARG A 577 -21.44 18.33 25.11
CA ARG A 577 -22.00 18.19 23.75
C ARG A 577 -23.51 18.01 23.78
N LEU A 578 -24.03 17.17 24.69
CA LEU A 578 -25.47 17.00 24.86
C LEU A 578 -26.17 18.34 25.17
N SER A 579 -25.60 19.14 26.07
CA SER A 579 -26.13 20.48 26.39
C SER A 579 -26.08 21.46 25.21
N MET A 580 -25.05 21.41 24.36
CA MET A 580 -24.98 22.21 23.12
C MET A 580 -26.09 21.80 22.14
N ILE A 581 -26.33 20.50 21.99
CA ILE A 581 -27.37 19.97 21.10
C ILE A 581 -28.78 20.33 21.59
N GLU A 582 -29.05 20.15 22.89
CA GLU A 582 -30.35 20.44 23.49
C GLU A 582 -30.68 21.93 23.40
N SER A 583 -29.72 22.80 23.74
CA SER A 583 -29.89 24.25 23.67
C SER A 583 -29.90 24.77 22.22
N GLY A 584 -29.22 24.08 21.31
CA GLY A 584 -29.03 24.50 19.92
C GLY A 584 -28.00 25.62 19.75
N VAL A 585 -27.26 25.97 20.79
CA VAL A 585 -26.34 27.12 20.82
C VAL A 585 -24.91 26.66 21.08
N GLY A 586 -23.96 27.25 20.35
CA GLY A 586 -22.54 27.09 20.65
C GLY A 586 -21.98 25.69 20.33
N ILE A 587 -22.45 25.05 19.25
CA ILE A 587 -21.98 23.74 18.80
C ILE A 587 -20.53 23.86 18.35
N ASP A 588 -19.64 23.07 18.96
CA ASP A 588 -18.21 23.06 18.67
C ASP A 588 -17.85 22.21 17.44
N TRP A 589 -16.58 22.27 17.04
CA TRP A 589 -16.05 21.61 15.85
C TRP A 589 -16.21 20.10 15.85
N ALA A 590 -15.89 19.44 16.97
CA ALA A 590 -15.93 17.98 17.06
C ALA A 590 -17.38 17.47 17.15
N CYS A 591 -18.27 18.24 17.76
CA CYS A 591 -19.70 17.95 17.74
C CYS A 591 -20.26 18.08 16.31
N ALA A 592 -19.95 19.16 15.60
CA ALA A 592 -20.32 19.34 14.19
C ALA A 592 -19.81 18.21 13.28
N GLU A 593 -18.55 17.79 13.46
CA GLU A 593 -17.98 16.64 12.73
C GLU A 593 -18.79 15.36 12.96
N SER A 594 -19.13 15.07 14.22
CA SER A 594 -19.93 13.89 14.56
C SER A 594 -21.36 13.94 13.99
N LEU A 595 -21.96 15.13 13.89
CA LEU A 595 -23.26 15.33 13.26
C LEU A 595 -23.18 15.11 11.74
N ALA A 596 -22.11 15.56 11.10
CA ALA A 596 -21.90 15.37 9.66
C ALA A 596 -21.78 13.87 9.33
N TRP A 597 -20.96 13.15 10.09
CA TRP A 597 -20.82 11.70 9.92
C TRP A 597 -22.12 10.97 10.28
N GLY A 598 -22.73 11.30 11.42
CA GLY A 598 -23.97 10.65 11.88
C GLY A 598 -25.14 10.79 10.91
N SER A 599 -25.26 11.96 10.27
CA SER A 599 -26.30 12.20 9.26
C SER A 599 -26.04 11.38 8.00
N LEU A 600 -24.80 11.34 7.50
CA LEU A 600 -24.41 10.50 6.36
C LEU A 600 -24.61 9.01 6.64
N LEU A 601 -24.24 8.53 7.83
CA LEU A 601 -24.43 7.14 8.24
C LEU A 601 -25.91 6.75 8.25
N SER A 602 -26.76 7.66 8.71
CA SER A 602 -28.22 7.49 8.73
C SER A 602 -28.83 7.53 7.33
N GLU A 603 -28.17 8.19 6.38
CA GLU A 603 -28.49 8.21 4.94
C GLU A 603 -27.89 7.01 4.17
N GLY A 604 -27.27 6.05 4.87
CA GLY A 604 -26.70 4.84 4.26
C GLY A 604 -25.30 5.02 3.66
N THR A 605 -24.62 6.13 3.94
CA THR A 605 -23.24 6.39 3.49
C THR A 605 -22.23 5.83 4.49
N HIS A 606 -21.37 4.93 4.04
CA HIS A 606 -20.24 4.45 4.84
C HIS A 606 -19.26 5.59 5.11
N VAL A 607 -18.80 5.72 6.36
CA VAL A 607 -17.81 6.72 6.76
C VAL A 607 -16.61 6.02 7.36
N ARG A 608 -15.42 6.23 6.77
CA ARG A 608 -14.15 5.70 7.26
C ARG A 608 -13.18 6.86 7.50
N ILE A 609 -12.63 6.93 8.71
CA ILE A 609 -11.52 7.81 9.04
C ILE A 609 -10.33 6.97 9.51
N SER A 610 -9.16 7.26 8.95
CA SER A 610 -7.91 6.54 9.19
C SER A 610 -6.77 7.54 9.39
N GLY A 611 -5.87 7.23 10.32
CA GLY A 611 -4.74 8.09 10.66
C GLY A 611 -4.29 7.88 12.09
N GLU A 612 -3.23 8.56 12.49
CA GLU A 612 -2.65 8.39 13.82
C GLU A 612 -3.59 8.95 14.89
N ASP A 613 -3.94 8.10 15.87
CA ASP A 613 -4.79 8.45 17.02
C ASP A 613 -6.21 8.96 16.69
N VAL A 614 -6.71 8.81 15.46
CA VAL A 614 -7.99 9.40 15.00
C VAL A 614 -9.20 8.98 15.81
N GLN A 615 -9.18 7.82 16.48
CA GLN A 615 -10.27 7.40 17.39
C GLN A 615 -10.49 8.39 18.55
N ARG A 616 -9.40 8.91 19.12
CA ARG A 616 -9.43 9.95 20.15
C ARG A 616 -9.40 11.35 19.53
N GLY A 617 -8.65 11.49 18.44
CA GLY A 617 -8.15 12.74 17.88
C GLY A 617 -6.87 13.19 18.60
N THR A 618 -5.88 13.66 17.82
CA THR A 618 -4.60 14.19 18.32
C THR A 618 -4.81 15.18 19.46
N PHE A 619 -5.72 16.12 19.28
CA PHE A 619 -6.01 17.19 20.23
C PHE A 619 -7.00 16.78 21.33
N SER A 620 -7.30 15.48 21.49
CA SER A 620 -8.30 14.96 22.42
C SER A 620 -9.66 15.64 22.26
N GLN A 621 -10.07 15.84 21.00
CA GLN A 621 -11.27 16.56 20.63
C GLN A 621 -12.41 15.64 20.21
N ARG A 622 -12.12 14.48 19.61
CA ARG A 622 -13.09 13.68 18.85
C ARG A 622 -13.79 12.63 19.69
N HIS A 623 -13.01 11.71 20.27
CA HIS A 623 -13.51 10.60 21.10
C HIS A 623 -14.62 9.80 20.42
N SER A 624 -14.42 9.41 19.16
CA SER A 624 -15.37 8.59 18.39
C SER A 624 -15.39 7.13 18.84
N VAL A 625 -14.31 6.68 19.49
CA VAL A 625 -14.23 5.40 20.20
C VAL A 625 -13.90 5.65 21.67
N ILE A 626 -14.70 5.07 22.55
CA ILE A 626 -14.60 5.21 24.00
C ILE A 626 -14.12 3.89 24.57
N LYS A 627 -13.06 3.94 25.38
CA LYS A 627 -12.54 2.76 26.09
C LYS A 627 -13.15 2.67 27.48
N ASP A 628 -13.56 1.47 27.88
CA ASP A 628 -13.99 1.19 29.25
C ASP A 628 -12.77 1.24 30.19
N GLN A 629 -12.89 1.89 31.34
CA GLN A 629 -11.80 2.02 32.32
C GLN A 629 -11.61 0.78 33.21
N LYS A 630 -12.51 -0.19 33.16
CA LYS A 630 -12.45 -1.45 33.91
C LYS A 630 -12.12 -2.65 33.03
N ILE A 631 -12.33 -2.56 31.70
CA ILE A 631 -12.14 -3.66 30.76
C ILE A 631 -11.45 -3.15 29.49
N ASP A 632 -10.14 -3.40 29.35
CA ASP A 632 -9.32 -2.86 28.25
C ASP A 632 -9.82 -3.22 26.85
N SER A 633 -10.36 -4.44 26.69
CA SER A 633 -10.90 -4.93 25.42
C SER A 633 -12.29 -4.36 25.09
N LYS A 634 -12.99 -3.75 26.06
CA LYS A 634 -14.32 -3.19 25.85
C LYS A 634 -14.19 -1.76 25.33
N SER A 635 -14.76 -1.54 24.15
CA SER A 635 -14.91 -0.21 23.57
C SER A 635 -16.31 0.03 23.04
N TYR A 636 -16.72 1.30 23.02
CA TYR A 636 -18.00 1.75 22.49
C TYR A 636 -17.79 2.83 21.44
N THR A 637 -18.48 2.69 20.31
CA THR A 637 -18.44 3.65 19.20
C THR A 637 -19.85 4.20 19.01
N PRO A 638 -20.18 5.39 19.55
CA PRO A 638 -21.57 5.91 19.53
C PRO A 638 -22.13 6.07 18.11
N LEU A 639 -21.27 6.44 17.15
CA LEU A 639 -21.64 6.60 15.74
C LEU A 639 -22.11 5.28 15.08
N ASN A 640 -21.80 4.11 15.65
CA ASN A 640 -22.31 2.81 15.20
C ASN A 640 -23.62 2.39 15.90
N GLN A 641 -24.23 3.28 16.69
CA GLN A 641 -25.39 3.00 17.53
C GLN A 641 -26.56 3.96 17.27
N ILE A 642 -26.55 4.65 16.13
CA ILE A 642 -27.56 5.62 15.70
C ILE A 642 -28.85 4.92 15.24
N SER A 643 -28.77 3.80 14.51
CA SER A 643 -29.95 3.00 14.15
C SER A 643 -29.55 1.57 13.77
N SER A 644 -30.52 0.66 13.60
CA SER A 644 -30.24 -0.69 13.09
C SER A 644 -29.94 -0.72 11.59
N ASN A 645 -30.36 0.32 10.85
CA ASN A 645 -30.33 0.37 9.38
C ASN A 645 -29.27 1.35 8.86
N GLN A 646 -28.45 1.91 9.74
CA GLN A 646 -27.37 2.83 9.35
C GLN A 646 -26.25 2.11 8.61
N ALA A 647 -25.46 2.86 7.87
CA ALA A 647 -24.16 2.40 7.39
C ALA A 647 -23.13 2.31 8.54
N LYS A 648 -22.03 1.60 8.26
CA LYS A 648 -20.92 1.41 9.20
C LYS A 648 -20.06 2.66 9.30
N PHE A 649 -19.71 3.04 10.52
CA PHE A 649 -18.62 3.97 10.82
C PHE A 649 -17.36 3.19 11.22
N SER A 650 -16.25 3.49 10.56
CA SER A 650 -14.93 2.91 10.85
C SER A 650 -13.95 4.02 11.25
N ALA A 651 -13.47 4.00 12.48
CA ALA A 651 -12.40 4.87 12.94
C ALA A 651 -11.16 4.03 13.26
N VAL A 652 -10.10 4.23 12.50
CA VAL A 652 -8.93 3.36 12.46
C VAL A 652 -7.70 4.14 12.90
N ASN A 653 -7.17 3.82 14.08
CA ASN A 653 -5.83 4.28 14.42
C ASN A 653 -4.83 3.58 13.51
N SER A 654 -4.17 4.34 12.64
CA SER A 654 -3.15 3.80 11.75
C SER A 654 -1.88 3.42 12.51
N HIS A 655 -1.06 2.60 11.87
CA HIS A 655 0.35 2.55 12.24
C HIS A 655 1.04 3.86 11.79
N LEU A 656 2.26 4.08 12.28
CA LEU A 656 2.99 5.33 12.15
C LEU A 656 3.66 5.43 10.77
N SER A 657 2.83 5.70 9.76
CA SER A 657 3.16 5.75 8.33
C SER A 657 2.20 6.70 7.64
N GLU A 658 2.72 7.70 6.93
CA GLU A 658 1.91 8.56 6.07
C GLU A 658 1.84 8.01 4.65
N TYR A 659 2.97 7.54 4.10
CA TYR A 659 3.06 7.17 2.68
C TYR A 659 2.23 5.92 2.37
N GLY A 660 2.44 4.85 3.12
CA GLY A 660 1.65 3.62 3.03
C GLY A 660 0.18 3.85 3.36
N VAL A 661 -0.14 4.51 4.48
CA VAL A 661 -1.54 4.68 4.93
C VAL A 661 -2.34 5.57 3.98
N LEU A 662 -1.79 6.69 3.50
CA LEU A 662 -2.52 7.54 2.54
C LEU A 662 -2.76 6.81 1.22
N GLY A 663 -1.80 6.01 0.76
CA GLY A 663 -1.98 5.16 -0.42
C GLY A 663 -3.10 4.13 -0.22
N PHE A 664 -3.16 3.51 0.96
CA PHE A 664 -4.23 2.58 1.32
C PHE A 664 -5.61 3.25 1.27
N GLU A 665 -5.76 4.41 1.90
CA GLU A 665 -7.04 5.11 1.92
C GLU A 665 -7.43 5.67 0.54
N TYR A 666 -6.47 6.05 -0.31
CA TYR A 666 -6.73 6.36 -1.71
C TYR A 666 -7.28 5.12 -2.43
N GLY A 667 -6.64 3.97 -2.30
CA GLY A 667 -7.14 2.70 -2.85
C GLY A 667 -8.55 2.35 -2.38
N TYR A 668 -8.83 2.55 -1.09
CA TYR A 668 -10.16 2.34 -0.50
C TYR A 668 -11.21 3.25 -1.14
N SER A 669 -10.86 4.52 -1.40
CA SER A 669 -11.76 5.52 -2.00
C SER A 669 -12.18 5.21 -3.44
N LEU A 670 -11.40 4.37 -4.16
CA LEU A 670 -11.70 3.99 -5.54
C LEU A 670 -12.81 2.92 -5.65
N THR A 671 -13.16 2.27 -4.55
CA THR A 671 -14.07 1.11 -4.57
C THR A 671 -15.54 1.52 -4.52
N ASN A 672 -15.92 2.49 -3.68
CA ASN A 672 -17.31 2.90 -3.53
C ASN A 672 -17.42 4.44 -3.56
N PRO A 673 -18.03 5.03 -4.61
CA PRO A 673 -18.21 6.48 -4.68
C PRO A 673 -19.15 7.01 -3.60
N ASN A 674 -20.03 6.19 -3.03
CA ASN A 674 -20.98 6.60 -1.99
C ASN A 674 -20.44 6.36 -0.57
N ALA A 675 -19.12 6.45 -0.39
CA ALA A 675 -18.46 6.38 0.90
C ALA A 675 -17.63 7.65 1.15
N LEU A 676 -17.67 8.14 2.39
CA LEU A 676 -16.82 9.23 2.84
C LEU A 676 -15.55 8.64 3.45
N ILE A 677 -14.45 8.70 2.69
CA ILE A 677 -13.14 8.20 3.10
C ILE A 677 -12.26 9.38 3.50
N LEU A 678 -11.80 9.38 4.75
CA LEU A 678 -10.97 10.44 5.32
C LEU A 678 -9.62 9.88 5.78
N TRP A 679 -8.56 10.58 5.43
CA TRP A 679 -7.25 10.43 6.05
C TRP A 679 -6.91 11.68 6.86
N GLU A 680 -6.52 11.50 8.13
CA GLU A 680 -6.12 12.60 9.00
C GLU A 680 -4.64 12.48 9.37
N ALA A 681 -3.87 13.52 9.05
CA ALA A 681 -2.52 13.67 9.53
C ALA A 681 -2.54 14.08 11.01
N GLN A 682 -1.58 13.62 11.82
CA GLN A 682 -1.50 14.03 13.22
C GLN A 682 -1.33 15.55 13.34
N PHE A 683 -0.44 16.11 12.54
CA PHE A 683 -0.33 17.52 12.17
C PHE A 683 -0.22 17.60 10.64
N GLY A 684 -0.76 18.66 10.03
CA GLY A 684 -0.72 18.80 8.57
C GLY A 684 0.71 18.79 8.01
N ASP A 685 1.68 19.20 8.82
CA ASP A 685 3.11 19.25 8.52
C ASP A 685 3.66 17.89 8.04
N PHE A 686 3.16 16.76 8.57
CA PHE A 686 3.66 15.41 8.30
C PHE A 686 3.15 14.80 6.99
N ALA A 687 2.13 15.38 6.36
CA ALA A 687 1.62 14.90 5.07
C ALA A 687 2.67 14.92 3.94
N ASN A 688 3.78 15.65 4.13
CA ASN A 688 4.91 15.62 3.21
C ASN A 688 5.62 14.26 3.10
N GLY A 689 5.46 13.36 4.08
CA GLY A 689 5.92 11.96 3.98
C GLY A 689 5.20 11.19 2.89
N ALA A 690 3.96 11.59 2.58
CA ALA A 690 3.11 10.98 1.54
C ALA A 690 3.07 11.81 0.24
N GLN A 691 4.09 12.65 -0.04
CA GLN A 691 4.05 13.58 -1.17
C GLN A 691 3.83 12.87 -2.53
N ILE A 692 4.40 11.67 -2.73
CA ILE A 692 4.18 10.90 -3.96
C ILE A 692 2.71 10.51 -4.13
N MET A 693 1.99 10.16 -3.05
CA MET A 693 0.55 9.90 -3.10
C MET A 693 -0.24 11.16 -3.47
N ILE A 694 0.12 12.30 -2.89
CA ILE A 694 -0.50 13.59 -3.18
C ILE A 694 -0.30 13.92 -4.66
N ASP A 695 0.94 13.95 -5.14
CA ASP A 695 1.28 14.42 -6.49
C ASP A 695 0.78 13.47 -7.59
N GLN A 696 0.93 12.16 -7.36
CA GLN A 696 0.82 11.17 -8.44
C GLN A 696 -0.50 10.40 -8.44
N PHE A 697 -1.30 10.49 -7.38
CA PHE A 697 -2.60 9.82 -7.32
C PHE A 697 -3.70 10.84 -7.02
N ILE A 698 -3.60 11.54 -5.89
CA ILE A 698 -4.69 12.42 -5.42
C ILE A 698 -4.90 13.61 -6.35
N THR A 699 -3.85 14.35 -6.72
CA THR A 699 -4.01 15.57 -7.53
C THR A 699 -4.04 15.32 -9.04
N SER A 700 -3.67 14.12 -9.51
CA SER A 700 -3.48 13.85 -10.95
C SER A 700 -4.10 12.54 -11.45
N GLY A 701 -4.67 11.69 -10.58
CA GLY A 701 -5.21 10.38 -10.97
C GLY A 701 -6.38 10.47 -11.95
N GLU A 702 -7.25 11.46 -11.79
CA GLU A 702 -8.36 11.70 -12.72
C GLU A 702 -7.87 12.20 -14.08
N ALA A 703 -6.96 13.18 -14.11
CA ALA A 703 -6.43 13.72 -15.35
C ALA A 703 -5.64 12.67 -16.17
N LYS A 704 -4.87 11.83 -15.47
CA LYS A 704 -4.05 10.78 -16.11
C LYS A 704 -4.84 9.53 -16.49
N TRP A 705 -5.77 9.10 -15.62
CA TRP A 705 -6.37 7.77 -15.70
C TRP A 705 -7.91 7.78 -15.64
N GLY A 706 -8.55 8.95 -15.59
CA GLY A 706 -10.00 9.04 -15.43
C GLY A 706 -10.50 8.49 -14.10
N GLN A 707 -9.61 8.31 -13.11
CA GLN A 707 -9.94 7.77 -11.80
C GLN A 707 -10.42 8.88 -10.86
N GLU A 708 -11.74 8.98 -10.70
CA GLU A 708 -12.33 9.87 -9.70
C GLU A 708 -12.13 9.32 -8.27
N SER A 709 -11.88 10.20 -7.32
CA SER A 709 -11.74 9.87 -5.89
C SER A 709 -12.40 10.93 -5.02
N GLY A 710 -13.15 10.49 -4.00
CA GLY A 710 -13.81 11.36 -3.03
C GLY A 710 -13.00 11.61 -1.76
N ILE A 711 -11.74 11.18 -1.71
CA ILE A 711 -10.93 11.18 -0.49
C ILE A 711 -10.82 12.57 0.14
N VAL A 712 -10.90 12.63 1.47
CA VAL A 712 -10.73 13.85 2.25
C VAL A 712 -9.43 13.78 3.04
N LEU A 713 -8.56 14.77 2.87
CA LEU A 713 -7.34 14.93 3.66
C LEU A 713 -7.59 15.98 4.75
N LEU A 714 -7.50 15.57 6.01
CA LEU A 714 -7.58 16.46 7.16
C LEU A 714 -6.16 16.80 7.62
N LEU A 715 -5.74 18.06 7.43
CA LEU A 715 -4.38 18.54 7.68
C LEU A 715 -4.39 19.62 8.77
N PRO A 716 -4.18 19.27 10.06
CA PRO A 716 -4.20 20.26 11.13
C PRO A 716 -3.20 21.39 10.90
N HIS A 717 -3.70 22.61 10.80
CA HIS A 717 -2.97 23.82 10.39
C HIS A 717 -3.25 24.97 11.37
N GLY A 718 -2.24 25.82 11.61
CA GLY A 718 -2.39 27.02 12.43
C GLY A 718 -1.07 27.45 13.07
N TYR A 719 -0.72 28.74 13.00
CA TYR A 719 0.49 29.27 13.60
C TYR A 719 0.24 29.64 15.06
N ASP A 720 0.40 28.65 15.95
CA ASP A 720 0.11 28.79 17.39
C ASP A 720 1.39 28.87 18.26
N GLY A 721 2.55 29.11 17.64
CA GLY A 721 3.84 29.20 18.35
C GLY A 721 4.48 27.88 18.75
N GLN A 722 4.12 26.77 18.09
CA GLN A 722 4.58 25.40 18.40
C GLN A 722 5.80 24.93 17.57
N GLY A 723 6.46 25.83 16.84
CA GLY A 723 7.62 25.49 16.01
C GLY A 723 7.26 25.06 14.58
N ALA A 724 8.28 24.68 13.80
CA ALA A 724 8.18 24.54 12.35
C ALA A 724 7.46 23.28 11.88
N GLU A 725 7.39 22.24 12.70
CA GLU A 725 6.77 20.94 12.37
C GLU A 725 5.37 20.77 12.97
N HIS A 726 4.81 21.84 13.56
CA HIS A 726 3.48 21.83 14.18
C HIS A 726 2.69 23.10 13.84
N SER A 727 2.91 23.66 12.65
CA SER A 727 2.32 24.95 12.25
C SER A 727 1.62 24.89 10.90
N SER A 728 2.22 24.24 9.91
CA SER A 728 1.82 24.38 8.51
C SER A 728 1.69 23.05 7.79
N GLY A 729 0.45 22.74 7.38
CA GLY A 729 0.18 21.75 6.33
C GLY A 729 0.66 22.13 4.91
N ARG A 730 1.44 23.20 4.76
CA ARG A 730 2.00 23.68 3.48
C ARG A 730 0.94 23.95 2.42
N VAL A 731 -0.01 24.82 2.78
CA VAL A 731 -1.12 25.27 1.92
C VAL A 731 -0.65 25.68 0.54
N GLU A 732 0.47 26.40 0.47
CA GLU A 732 1.10 26.86 -0.77
C GLU A 732 1.42 25.72 -1.75
N ARG A 733 1.82 24.55 -1.24
CA ARG A 733 2.19 23.39 -2.07
C ARG A 733 0.96 22.73 -2.67
N ILE A 734 -0.08 22.52 -1.86
CA ILE A 734 -1.33 21.93 -2.34
C ILE A 734 -2.00 22.86 -3.37
N LEU A 735 -1.99 24.17 -3.11
CA LEU A 735 -2.54 25.15 -4.06
C LEU A 735 -1.75 25.23 -5.37
N GLN A 736 -0.43 25.03 -5.33
CA GLN A 736 0.39 24.94 -6.55
C GLN A 736 0.00 23.74 -7.42
N LEU A 737 -0.49 22.66 -6.83
CA LEU A 737 -0.98 21.47 -7.54
C LEU A 737 -2.41 21.62 -8.06
N SER A 738 -3.12 22.70 -7.75
CA SER A 738 -4.48 22.94 -8.26
C SER A 738 -4.44 23.47 -9.70
N ALA A 739 -5.25 22.88 -10.58
CA ALA A 739 -5.37 23.24 -11.99
C ALA A 739 -6.37 24.40 -12.25
N ASP A 740 -6.50 25.34 -11.31
CA ASP A 740 -7.44 26.47 -11.41
C ASP A 740 -6.79 27.61 -12.22
N GLU A 741 -7.41 28.16 -13.25
CA GLU A 741 -6.81 29.21 -14.10
C GLU A 741 -6.82 30.59 -13.39
N PRO A 742 -5.66 31.24 -13.15
CA PRO A 742 -5.61 32.50 -12.40
C PRO A 742 -6.06 33.77 -13.15
N TYR A 743 -6.00 33.79 -14.49
CA TYR A 743 -6.19 35.00 -15.29
C TYR A 743 -7.48 35.05 -16.10
N ASP A 744 -8.24 33.96 -16.11
CA ASP A 744 -9.56 33.92 -16.71
C ASP A 744 -10.62 34.07 -15.62
N TYR A 745 -11.50 35.05 -15.78
CA TYR A 745 -12.70 35.14 -14.95
C TYR A 745 -13.74 34.24 -15.61
N PRO A 746 -14.18 33.15 -14.99
CA PRO A 746 -14.94 32.11 -15.68
C PRO A 746 -16.42 32.50 -15.93
N ILE A 747 -16.71 33.57 -16.68
CA ILE A 747 -18.06 34.14 -16.87
C ILE A 747 -19.03 33.09 -17.45
N GLU A 748 -18.58 32.24 -18.37
CA GLU A 748 -19.42 31.19 -18.95
C GLU A 748 -19.56 29.97 -18.04
N GLN A 749 -18.49 29.52 -17.38
CA GLN A 749 -18.56 28.39 -16.44
C GLN A 749 -19.32 28.75 -15.15
N LEU A 750 -19.46 30.06 -14.84
CA LEU A 750 -20.30 30.60 -13.76
C LEU A 750 -21.80 30.64 -14.10
N LYS A 751 -22.20 30.52 -15.37
CA LYS A 751 -23.61 30.23 -15.70
C LYS A 751 -24.02 28.83 -15.22
N ASP A 752 -23.05 27.91 -15.13
CA ASP A 752 -23.27 26.50 -14.81
C ASP A 752 -22.65 26.02 -13.48
N ARG A 753 -21.89 26.85 -12.73
CA ARG A 753 -21.29 26.50 -11.41
C ARG A 753 -20.41 25.21 -11.40
N LYS A 754 -19.84 24.83 -12.55
CA LYS A 754 -19.06 23.58 -12.75
C LYS A 754 -17.56 23.67 -12.40
N GLN A 755 -17.07 24.77 -11.85
CA GLN A 755 -15.62 24.98 -11.64
C GLN A 755 -14.97 23.87 -10.80
N ILE A 756 -15.68 23.32 -9.81
CA ILE A 756 -15.18 22.22 -8.96
C ILE A 756 -15.13 20.90 -9.72
N TYR A 757 -16.04 20.69 -10.66
CA TYR A 757 -16.01 19.51 -11.53
C TYR A 757 -14.80 19.55 -12.47
N TYR A 758 -14.42 20.73 -12.97
CA TYR A 758 -13.27 20.88 -13.87
C TYR A 758 -11.92 21.00 -13.17
N ASN A 759 -11.88 21.44 -11.91
CA ASN A 759 -10.64 21.47 -11.16
C ASN A 759 -10.30 20.06 -10.65
N ASN A 760 -9.02 19.77 -10.48
CA ASN A 760 -8.54 18.47 -10.00
C ASN A 760 -8.79 18.26 -8.50
N ILE A 761 -8.74 19.31 -7.68
CA ILE A 761 -8.90 19.22 -6.22
C ILE A 761 -9.76 20.34 -5.64
N GLN A 762 -10.18 20.16 -4.40
CA GLN A 762 -10.79 21.21 -3.58
C GLN A 762 -9.88 21.53 -2.41
N VAL A 763 -9.64 22.82 -2.16
CA VAL A 763 -8.83 23.27 -1.02
C VAL A 763 -9.66 24.21 -0.16
N VAL A 764 -9.87 23.81 1.10
CA VAL A 764 -10.70 24.53 2.05
C VAL A 764 -9.96 24.77 3.37
N ILE A 765 -10.20 25.94 3.97
CA ILE A 765 -9.67 26.33 5.28
C ILE A 765 -10.86 26.87 6.09
N PRO A 766 -11.76 25.98 6.55
CA PRO A 766 -12.98 26.39 7.22
C PRO A 766 -12.67 27.15 8.51
N THR A 767 -13.50 28.13 8.85
CA THR A 767 -13.36 28.89 10.11
C THR A 767 -14.41 28.57 11.16
N ASN A 768 -15.53 27.96 10.77
CA ASN A 768 -16.62 27.63 11.69
C ASN A 768 -17.13 26.17 11.54
N PRO A 769 -17.70 25.59 12.61
CA PRO A 769 -18.18 24.22 12.62
C PRO A 769 -19.28 23.90 11.59
N ALA A 770 -20.25 24.78 11.37
CA ALA A 770 -21.35 24.53 10.43
C ALA A 770 -20.85 24.43 8.98
N ASN A 771 -19.91 25.28 8.57
CA ASN A 771 -19.34 25.21 7.22
C ASN A 771 -18.53 23.92 7.01
N TYR A 772 -17.80 23.45 8.04
CA TYR A 772 -17.12 22.15 8.00
C TYR A 772 -18.10 20.98 7.85
N PHE A 773 -19.21 21.00 8.60
CA PHE A 773 -20.29 20.02 8.45
C PHE A 773 -20.83 19.97 7.02
N HIS A 774 -21.12 21.13 6.43
CA HIS A 774 -21.63 21.22 5.05
C HIS A 774 -20.60 20.76 4.03
N MET A 775 -19.32 21.08 4.21
CA MET A 775 -18.24 20.64 3.33
C MET A 775 -18.09 19.11 3.31
N LEU A 776 -18.15 18.46 4.48
CA LEU A 776 -18.12 17.00 4.56
C LEU A 776 -19.31 16.35 3.85
N ARG A 777 -20.53 16.85 4.08
CA ARG A 777 -21.73 16.33 3.41
C ARG A 777 -21.70 16.59 1.90
N ARG A 778 -21.16 17.73 1.48
CA ARG A 778 -21.01 18.10 0.06
C ARG A 778 -20.15 17.11 -0.72
N GLN A 779 -19.17 16.45 -0.09
CA GLN A 779 -18.36 15.42 -0.75
C GLN A 779 -19.19 14.25 -1.28
N ILE A 780 -20.29 13.93 -0.59
CA ILE A 780 -21.16 12.79 -0.91
C ILE A 780 -22.38 13.22 -1.70
N ARG A 781 -22.97 14.37 -1.35
CA ARG A 781 -24.20 14.87 -1.96
C ARG A 781 -24.05 15.26 -3.44
N ARG A 782 -22.83 15.49 -3.91
CA ARG A 782 -22.54 15.75 -5.33
C ARG A 782 -22.66 14.49 -6.18
N GLU A 783 -22.89 14.67 -7.48
CA GLU A 783 -22.96 13.56 -8.45
C GLU A 783 -21.60 13.13 -9.00
N PHE A 784 -20.52 13.77 -8.56
CA PHE A 784 -19.14 13.48 -8.96
C PHE A 784 -18.21 13.46 -7.75
N ARG A 785 -17.00 12.94 -7.89
CA ARG A 785 -16.02 12.84 -6.81
C ARG A 785 -14.71 13.55 -7.14
N LYS A 786 -14.34 14.47 -6.25
CA LYS A 786 -13.05 15.17 -6.26
C LYS A 786 -12.43 15.12 -4.88
N PRO A 787 -11.10 14.93 -4.78
CA PRO A 787 -10.42 15.02 -3.51
C PRO A 787 -10.65 16.38 -2.84
N MET A 788 -10.77 16.37 -1.51
CA MET A 788 -10.91 17.58 -0.72
C MET A 788 -9.82 17.65 0.34
N ILE A 789 -9.01 18.71 0.27
CA ILE A 789 -7.93 18.98 1.21
C ILE A 789 -8.44 20.05 2.17
N VAL A 790 -8.58 19.65 3.43
CA VAL A 790 -9.06 20.49 4.53
C VAL A 790 -7.87 20.84 5.40
N PHE A 791 -7.52 22.12 5.46
CA PHE A 791 -6.62 22.63 6.48
C PHE A 791 -7.42 22.75 7.78
N SER A 792 -7.46 21.65 8.53
CA SER A 792 -8.28 21.49 9.72
C SER A 792 -7.69 22.27 10.90
N PRO A 793 -8.50 22.69 11.88
CA PRO A 793 -8.03 23.56 12.93
C PRO A 793 -7.35 22.82 14.08
N LYS A 794 -6.57 23.57 14.85
CA LYS A 794 -6.06 23.19 16.18
C LYS A 794 -6.69 24.07 17.26
N ARG A 795 -6.42 25.37 17.21
CA ARG A 795 -6.96 26.36 18.15
C ARG A 795 -8.48 26.48 18.07
N LEU A 796 -9.04 26.48 16.86
CA LEU A 796 -10.50 26.67 16.66
C LEU A 796 -11.34 25.50 17.19
N LEU A 797 -10.73 24.36 17.52
CA LEU A 797 -11.44 23.24 18.16
C LEU A 797 -12.08 23.61 19.50
N ARG A 798 -11.57 24.66 20.17
CA ARG A 798 -12.02 25.09 21.51
C ARG A 798 -12.23 26.61 21.63
N LEU A 799 -12.06 27.36 20.55
CA LEU A 799 -12.25 28.81 20.56
C LEU A 799 -13.75 29.12 20.68
N ARG A 800 -14.14 29.93 21.67
CA ARG A 800 -15.57 30.22 21.94
C ARG A 800 -16.26 30.91 20.77
N ASP A 801 -15.55 31.80 20.08
CA ASP A 801 -16.09 32.50 18.91
C ASP A 801 -16.13 31.61 17.65
N ALA A 802 -15.48 30.45 17.68
CA ALA A 802 -15.51 29.44 16.63
C ALA A 802 -16.55 28.35 16.91
N GLN A 803 -17.79 28.76 17.18
CA GLN A 803 -18.93 27.90 17.39
C GLN A 803 -20.06 28.26 16.41
N SER A 804 -20.98 27.32 16.17
CA SER A 804 -22.15 27.54 15.32
C SER A 804 -23.45 27.19 16.07
N ASN A 805 -24.53 27.86 15.70
CA ASN A 805 -25.86 27.52 16.20
C ASN A 805 -26.52 26.46 15.30
N ILE A 806 -27.47 25.72 15.85
CA ILE A 806 -28.06 24.56 15.20
C ILE A 806 -28.77 24.89 13.88
N GLU A 807 -29.31 26.10 13.75
CA GLU A 807 -29.98 26.58 12.53
C GLU A 807 -29.01 26.67 11.34
N GLU A 808 -27.73 26.90 11.59
CA GLU A 808 -26.71 26.98 10.53
C GLU A 808 -26.46 25.62 9.87
N PHE A 809 -26.70 24.52 10.59
CA PHE A 809 -26.58 23.16 10.06
C PHE A 809 -27.80 22.73 9.26
N ALA A 810 -28.96 23.36 9.50
CA ALA A 810 -30.16 23.19 8.68
C ALA A 810 -30.12 24.03 7.40
N ALA A 811 -29.27 25.06 7.33
CA ALA A 811 -29.12 25.87 6.14
C ALA A 811 -28.50 25.05 4.99
N ASP A 812 -29.15 25.00 3.83
CA ASP A 812 -28.70 24.19 2.69
C ASP A 812 -27.60 24.86 1.82
N ARG A 813 -26.42 25.10 2.39
CA ARG A 813 -25.26 25.57 1.59
C ARG A 813 -23.92 25.52 2.30
N VAL A 814 -22.88 25.20 1.52
CA VAL A 814 -21.50 25.58 1.84
C VAL A 814 -21.27 27.05 1.51
N SER A 815 -20.70 27.80 2.45
CA SER A 815 -20.21 29.15 2.23
C SER A 815 -18.78 29.13 1.71
N ARG A 816 -18.57 29.55 0.45
CA ARG A 816 -17.22 29.70 -0.14
C ARG A 816 -16.50 30.96 0.35
N VAL A 817 -17.27 32.01 0.62
CA VAL A 817 -16.81 33.30 1.17
C VAL A 817 -17.84 33.75 2.20
N TYR A 818 -17.37 34.23 3.36
CA TYR A 818 -18.20 34.97 4.31
C TYR A 818 -17.88 36.46 4.23
N ASP A 819 -18.93 37.26 4.14
CA ASP A 819 -18.87 38.70 4.39
C ASP A 819 -18.63 38.97 5.88
N ASP A 820 -18.31 40.23 6.22
CA ASP A 820 -18.20 40.67 7.60
C ASP A 820 -19.58 40.65 8.30
N PRO A 821 -19.73 39.92 9.43
CA PRO A 821 -20.99 39.85 10.14
C PRO A 821 -21.26 41.07 11.05
N SER A 822 -20.29 41.98 11.23
CA SER A 822 -20.41 43.09 12.16
C SER A 822 -21.48 44.10 11.72
N LYS A 823 -22.36 44.45 12.65
CA LYS A 823 -23.39 45.49 12.47
C LYS A 823 -22.90 46.89 12.84
N ASP A 824 -21.71 46.99 13.43
CA ASP A 824 -21.13 48.25 13.92
C ASP A 824 -20.29 48.97 12.86
N LEU A 825 -20.18 48.40 11.65
CA LEU A 825 -19.48 49.00 10.54
C LEU A 825 -20.19 50.25 10.03
N VAL A 826 -19.40 51.19 9.49
CA VAL A 826 -19.94 52.27 8.68
C VAL A 826 -20.59 51.70 7.41
N ASN A 827 -21.39 52.51 6.72
CA ASN A 827 -22.03 52.08 5.47
C ASN A 827 -21.00 51.59 4.43
N ASP A 828 -21.40 50.68 3.55
CA ASP A 828 -20.52 50.04 2.55
C ASP A 828 -19.70 51.03 1.70
N LYS A 829 -20.23 52.24 1.43
CA LYS A 829 -19.53 53.29 0.64
C LYS A 829 -18.48 54.05 1.44
N SER A 830 -18.55 53.98 2.76
CA SER A 830 -17.61 54.61 3.71
C SER A 830 -16.57 53.63 4.25
N ILE A 831 -16.65 52.34 3.88
CA ILE A 831 -15.56 51.39 4.14
C ILE A 831 -14.33 51.87 3.38
N ARG A 832 -13.20 51.99 4.10
CA ARG A 832 -11.91 52.39 3.52
C ARG A 832 -11.09 51.19 3.07
N LYS A 833 -11.25 50.04 3.75
CA LYS A 833 -10.44 48.84 3.52
C LYS A 833 -11.28 47.57 3.69
N VAL A 834 -11.08 46.61 2.78
CA VAL A 834 -11.59 45.24 2.88
C VAL A 834 -10.41 44.30 3.08
N ILE A 835 -10.34 43.69 4.25
CA ILE A 835 -9.40 42.62 4.56
C ILE A 835 -10.00 41.29 4.10
N LEU A 836 -9.27 40.59 3.25
CA LEU A 836 -9.51 39.20 2.88
C LEU A 836 -8.54 38.32 3.67
N CYS A 837 -9.05 37.28 4.32
CA CYS A 837 -8.24 36.32 5.07
C CYS A 837 -8.84 34.92 4.97
N SER A 838 -8.14 33.92 5.52
CA SER A 838 -8.62 32.55 5.61
C SER A 838 -8.14 31.90 6.90
N GLY A 839 -8.90 30.94 7.43
CA GLY A 839 -8.55 30.24 8.66
C GLY A 839 -8.56 31.12 9.91
N GLN A 840 -7.77 30.70 10.89
CA GLN A 840 -7.88 31.18 12.27
C GLN A 840 -7.54 32.67 12.49
N ILE A 841 -6.72 33.27 11.61
CA ILE A 841 -6.31 34.69 11.73
C ILE A 841 -7.51 35.64 11.69
N TYR A 842 -8.64 35.21 11.13
CA TYR A 842 -9.90 35.96 11.13
C TYR A 842 -10.29 36.42 12.54
N TYR A 843 -10.22 35.52 13.52
CA TYR A 843 -10.65 35.80 14.88
C TYR A 843 -9.77 36.87 15.53
N ASP A 844 -8.46 36.79 15.33
CA ASP A 844 -7.50 37.74 15.88
C ASP A 844 -7.66 39.13 15.23
N LEU A 845 -8.00 39.18 13.94
CA LEU A 845 -8.29 40.43 13.23
C LEU A 845 -9.59 41.08 13.72
N VAL A 846 -10.64 40.30 13.96
CA VAL A 846 -11.91 40.81 14.49
C VAL A 846 -11.72 41.37 15.90
N ASP A 847 -11.04 40.62 16.77
CA ASP A 847 -10.75 41.06 18.14
C ASP A 847 -9.94 42.34 18.14
N GLU A 848 -8.90 42.42 17.31
CA GLU A 848 -8.06 43.61 17.22
C GLU A 848 -8.82 44.83 16.69
N ARG A 849 -9.65 44.65 15.65
CA ARG A 849 -10.50 45.71 15.12
C ARG A 849 -11.43 46.26 16.19
N ASN A 850 -12.09 45.36 16.93
CA ASN A 850 -13.03 45.71 17.99
C ASN A 850 -12.30 46.44 19.13
N ARG A 851 -11.12 45.95 19.53
CA ARG A 851 -10.26 46.58 20.55
C ARG A 851 -9.86 48.01 20.20
N ARG A 852 -9.62 48.30 18.92
CA ARG A 852 -9.29 49.65 18.42
C ARG A 852 -10.51 50.51 18.12
N GLY A 853 -11.73 49.97 18.22
CA GLY A 853 -12.96 50.68 17.87
C GLY A 853 -13.05 51.07 16.39
N ILE A 854 -12.40 50.33 15.50
CA ILE A 854 -12.34 50.62 14.06
C ILE A 854 -13.64 50.14 13.40
N LYS A 855 -14.31 51.04 12.67
CA LYS A 855 -15.62 50.78 12.03
C LYS A 855 -15.60 50.84 10.51
N ASP A 856 -14.49 51.23 9.91
CA ASP A 856 -14.33 51.45 8.47
C ASP A 856 -13.47 50.38 7.77
N ILE A 857 -13.14 49.29 8.47
CA ILE A 857 -12.50 48.09 7.92
C ILE A 857 -13.46 46.89 7.99
N ALA A 858 -13.80 46.34 6.82
CA ALA A 858 -14.51 45.07 6.70
C ALA A 858 -13.51 43.89 6.63
N ILE A 859 -13.81 42.78 7.30
CA ILE A 859 -13.01 41.56 7.35
C ILE A 859 -13.85 40.41 6.79
N CYS A 860 -13.50 39.95 5.60
CA CYS A 860 -14.16 38.85 4.90
C CYS A 860 -13.27 37.61 4.89
N ARG A 861 -13.89 36.43 4.93
CA ARG A 861 -13.20 35.13 4.95
C ARG A 861 -13.37 34.41 3.63
N ILE A 862 -12.29 33.88 3.07
CA ILE A 862 -12.33 32.93 1.97
C ILE A 862 -12.18 31.52 2.57
N GLU A 863 -13.26 30.74 2.56
CA GLU A 863 -13.33 29.41 3.17
C GLU A 863 -12.92 28.31 2.19
N GLN A 864 -13.24 28.50 0.91
CA GLN A 864 -12.79 27.66 -0.20
C GLN A 864 -11.79 28.45 -1.02
N ILE A 865 -10.51 28.06 -0.96
CA ILE A 865 -9.43 28.72 -1.68
C ILE A 865 -9.35 28.21 -3.12
N ALA A 866 -9.46 26.90 -3.32
CA ALA A 866 -9.46 26.27 -4.64
C ALA A 866 -10.69 25.35 -4.82
N PRO A 867 -11.36 25.40 -5.98
CA PRO A 867 -11.26 26.46 -6.99
C PRO A 867 -11.66 27.82 -6.42
N PHE A 868 -11.04 28.88 -6.95
CA PHE A 868 -11.17 30.21 -6.38
C PHE A 868 -12.56 30.82 -6.61
N PRO A 869 -13.17 31.47 -5.59
CA PRO A 869 -14.53 31.97 -5.69
C PRO A 869 -14.61 33.35 -6.37
N PHE A 870 -14.25 33.41 -7.66
CA PHE A 870 -14.19 34.65 -8.45
C PHE A 870 -15.47 35.49 -8.36
N ASP A 871 -16.63 34.84 -8.42
CA ASP A 871 -17.95 35.47 -8.35
C ASP A 871 -18.20 36.20 -7.03
N LYS A 872 -17.75 35.61 -5.92
CA LYS A 872 -17.93 36.19 -4.58
C LYS A 872 -16.99 37.37 -4.37
N ILE A 873 -15.74 37.26 -4.80
CA ILE A 873 -14.77 38.36 -4.70
C ILE A 873 -15.16 39.54 -5.60
N ASN A 874 -15.66 39.27 -6.80
CA ASN A 874 -16.24 40.31 -7.67
C ASN A 874 -17.46 40.99 -7.02
N GLY A 875 -18.32 40.22 -6.34
CA GLY A 875 -19.44 40.74 -5.56
C GLY A 875 -18.99 41.69 -4.45
N LEU A 876 -17.95 41.32 -3.70
CA LEU A 876 -17.33 42.20 -2.68
C LEU A 876 -16.76 43.48 -3.31
N GLY A 877 -16.08 43.37 -4.46
CA GLY A 877 -15.58 44.51 -5.22
C GLY A 877 -16.68 45.50 -5.62
N LYS A 878 -17.82 44.99 -6.11
CA LYS A 878 -19.00 45.82 -6.43
C LYS A 878 -19.60 46.47 -5.19
N ARG A 879 -19.68 45.75 -4.07
CA ARG A 879 -20.25 46.22 -2.81
C ARG A 879 -19.43 47.35 -2.19
N TYR A 880 -18.11 47.15 -2.10
CA TYR A 880 -17.19 48.05 -1.41
C TYR A 880 -16.39 48.97 -2.35
N GLY A 881 -16.94 49.32 -3.53
CA GLY A 881 -16.28 49.88 -4.73
C GLY A 881 -15.24 51.01 -4.64
N LYS A 882 -14.95 51.57 -3.47
CA LYS A 882 -13.87 52.56 -3.23
C LYS A 882 -12.82 52.11 -2.21
N SER A 883 -12.96 50.90 -1.66
CA SER A 883 -12.11 50.38 -0.59
C SER A 883 -10.80 49.81 -1.11
N GLN A 884 -9.73 49.92 -0.33
CA GLN A 884 -8.50 49.17 -0.57
C GLN A 884 -8.68 47.70 -0.21
N PHE A 885 -8.25 46.78 -1.08
CA PHE A 885 -8.26 45.35 -0.78
C PHE A 885 -6.89 44.92 -0.22
N GLN A 886 -6.91 44.16 0.87
CA GLN A 886 -5.72 43.64 1.54
C GLN A 886 -5.91 42.16 1.86
N TRP A 887 -4.96 41.32 1.47
CA TRP A 887 -4.86 39.95 1.94
C TRP A 887 -4.06 39.91 3.25
N VAL A 888 -4.58 39.26 4.27
CA VAL A 888 -3.90 39.07 5.56
C VAL A 888 -3.80 37.58 5.86
N GLN A 889 -2.60 37.13 6.20
CA GLN A 889 -2.32 35.74 6.53
C GLN A 889 -1.31 35.62 7.67
N GLU A 890 -1.34 34.50 8.39
CA GLU A 890 -0.35 34.21 9.44
C GLU A 890 0.93 33.61 8.86
N GLU A 891 0.85 32.96 7.71
CA GLU A 891 1.95 32.29 7.05
C GLU A 891 3.02 33.29 6.54
N PRO A 892 4.30 32.88 6.45
CA PRO A 892 5.34 33.63 5.74
C PRO A 892 4.95 34.05 4.33
N LEU A 893 5.54 35.13 3.82
CA LEU A 893 5.31 35.66 2.46
C LEU A 893 5.40 34.57 1.36
N ASN A 894 6.33 33.62 1.51
CA ASN A 894 6.59 32.53 0.57
C ASN A 894 5.76 31.26 0.85
N MET A 895 4.77 31.33 1.74
CA MET A 895 3.91 30.24 2.17
C MET A 895 2.45 30.68 2.23
N GLY A 896 1.56 29.77 2.61
CA GLY A 896 0.14 30.08 2.70
C GLY A 896 -0.50 30.36 1.34
N PRO A 897 -1.73 30.91 1.31
CA PRO A 897 -2.46 31.09 0.07
C PRO A 897 -1.97 32.24 -0.82
N TRP A 898 -1.11 33.15 -0.34
CA TRP A 898 -0.82 34.42 -1.00
C TRP A 898 -0.49 34.32 -2.50
N SER A 899 0.49 33.47 -2.86
CA SER A 899 0.94 33.33 -4.26
C SER A 899 -0.17 32.82 -5.19
N TYR A 900 -1.11 32.05 -4.64
CA TYR A 900 -2.27 31.54 -5.36
C TYR A 900 -3.39 32.59 -5.46
N VAL A 901 -3.76 33.22 -4.35
CA VAL A 901 -4.94 34.12 -4.31
C VAL A 901 -4.65 35.48 -4.95
N MET A 902 -3.43 36.00 -4.87
CA MET A 902 -3.07 37.33 -5.39
C MET A 902 -3.49 37.54 -6.86
N PRO A 903 -3.06 36.71 -7.85
CA PRO A 903 -3.44 36.93 -9.24
C PRO A 903 -4.96 36.80 -9.43
N ARG A 904 -5.62 35.88 -8.73
CA ARG A 904 -7.05 35.61 -8.86
C ARG A 904 -7.93 36.72 -8.29
N ILE A 905 -7.55 37.29 -7.14
CA ILE A 905 -8.20 38.48 -6.57
C ILE A 905 -8.08 39.64 -7.56
N ASN A 906 -6.89 39.90 -8.10
CA ASN A 906 -6.68 40.96 -9.08
C ASN A 906 -7.52 40.76 -10.35
N THR A 907 -7.65 39.51 -10.82
CA THR A 907 -8.55 39.16 -11.93
C THR A 907 -10.02 39.45 -11.59
N SER A 908 -10.50 39.05 -10.40
CA SER A 908 -11.88 39.32 -9.95
C SER A 908 -12.23 40.81 -9.84
N LEU A 909 -11.25 41.65 -9.52
CA LEU A 909 -11.39 43.09 -9.28
C LEU A 909 -11.01 43.95 -10.50
N LYS A 910 -10.59 43.32 -11.60
CA LYS A 910 -10.13 44.00 -12.82
C LYS A 910 -11.21 44.94 -13.37
N GLY A 911 -10.79 46.14 -13.76
CA GLY A 911 -11.69 47.15 -14.35
C GLY A 911 -12.53 47.95 -13.36
N MET A 912 -12.41 47.70 -12.05
CA MET A 912 -13.16 48.42 -11.01
C MET A 912 -12.38 49.59 -10.37
N GLY A 913 -11.20 49.93 -10.89
CA GLY A 913 -10.39 51.06 -10.40
C GLY A 913 -9.60 50.79 -9.10
N PHE A 914 -9.47 49.52 -8.69
CA PHE A 914 -8.65 49.13 -7.54
C PHE A 914 -7.16 49.03 -7.90
N ASP A 915 -6.30 49.44 -6.96
CA ASP A 915 -4.89 49.05 -6.96
C ASP A 915 -4.74 47.53 -6.74
N LYS A 916 -3.56 46.97 -7.06
CA LYS A 916 -3.27 45.55 -6.77
C LYS A 916 -3.53 45.27 -5.29
N VAL A 917 -4.14 44.12 -4.99
CA VAL A 917 -4.36 43.66 -3.61
C VAL A 917 -3.05 43.73 -2.82
N SER A 918 -3.06 44.37 -1.66
CA SER A 918 -1.89 44.46 -0.78
C SER A 918 -1.79 43.23 0.12
N LEU A 919 -0.61 43.00 0.73
CA LEU A 919 -0.36 41.86 1.61
C LEU A 919 0.09 42.32 3.00
N VAL A 920 -0.41 41.64 4.03
CA VAL A 920 0.20 41.58 5.35
C VAL A 920 0.44 40.12 5.73
N SER A 921 1.69 39.78 6.04
CA SER A 921 2.13 38.42 6.36
C SER A 921 3.35 38.44 7.28
N ARG A 922 3.81 37.25 7.71
CA ARG A 922 5.18 37.10 8.21
C ARG A 922 6.18 37.32 7.07
N VAL A 923 7.41 37.69 7.40
CA VAL A 923 8.51 37.76 6.42
C VAL A 923 8.80 36.36 5.85
N PRO A 924 9.43 36.24 4.65
CA PRO A 924 9.76 34.94 4.11
C PRO A 924 10.67 34.15 5.05
N HIS A 925 10.39 32.87 5.20
CA HIS A 925 11.19 31.94 6.00
C HIS A 925 11.53 30.68 5.21
N ALA A 926 12.65 30.03 5.56
CA ALA A 926 12.98 28.70 5.05
C ALA A 926 12.18 27.60 5.78
N ALA A 927 12.09 27.70 7.12
CA ALA A 927 11.24 26.85 7.95
C ALA A 927 9.81 27.41 8.02
N ALA A 928 8.83 26.56 8.32
CA ALA A 928 7.43 27.00 8.35
C ALA A 928 7.18 28.10 9.40
N ALA A 929 7.69 27.91 10.62
CA ALA A 929 7.52 28.85 11.72
C ALA A 929 8.79 28.99 12.56
N THR A 930 8.85 30.03 13.39
CA THR A 930 9.91 30.17 14.40
C THR A 930 9.73 29.17 15.53
N GLY A 931 10.84 28.66 16.07
CA GLY A 931 10.84 27.81 17.28
C GLY A 931 10.72 28.60 18.59
N TYR A 932 10.70 29.94 18.54
CA TYR A 932 10.68 30.80 19.72
C TYR A 932 9.31 31.48 19.89
N ALA A 933 8.61 31.17 20.99
CA ALA A 933 7.31 31.75 21.30
C ALA A 933 7.32 33.29 21.36
N SER A 934 8.39 33.90 21.89
CA SER A 934 8.54 35.37 21.94
C SER A 934 8.57 36.02 20.55
N TRP A 935 9.30 35.41 19.61
CA TRP A 935 9.33 35.86 18.22
C TRP A 935 7.99 35.64 17.53
N HIS A 936 7.34 34.50 17.79
CA HIS A 936 6.02 34.20 17.26
C HIS A 936 5.00 35.27 17.66
N MET A 937 4.93 35.63 18.95
CA MET A 937 4.05 36.68 19.48
C MET A 937 4.36 38.04 18.86
N LYS A 938 5.64 38.41 18.74
CA LYS A 938 6.06 39.67 18.11
C LYS A 938 5.60 39.74 16.66
N GLN A 939 5.83 38.68 15.88
CA GLN A 939 5.40 38.61 14.48
C GLN A 939 3.87 38.67 14.33
N HIS A 940 3.13 38.04 15.25
CA HIS A 940 1.67 38.08 15.24
C HIS A 940 1.15 39.49 15.54
N ALA A 941 1.69 40.17 16.56
CA ALA A 941 1.36 41.56 16.84
C ALA A 941 1.66 42.49 15.65
N GLU A 942 2.82 42.32 15.00
CA GLU A 942 3.17 43.09 13.80
C GLU A 942 2.18 42.89 12.63
N ILE A 943 1.62 41.69 12.46
CA ILE A 943 0.58 41.43 11.45
C ILE A 943 -0.68 42.22 11.80
N LEU A 944 -1.15 42.11 13.04
CA LEU A 944 -2.37 42.79 13.49
C LEU A 944 -2.24 44.32 13.41
N ASP A 945 -1.08 44.87 13.81
CA ASP A 945 -0.77 46.29 13.70
C ASP A 945 -0.84 46.79 12.25
N LYS A 946 -0.18 46.07 11.33
CA LYS A 946 -0.14 46.44 9.90
C LYS A 946 -1.49 46.26 9.21
N ALA A 947 -2.28 45.27 9.61
CA ALA A 947 -3.61 45.06 9.04
C ALA A 947 -4.57 46.22 9.38
N MET A 948 -4.50 46.73 10.61
CA MET A 948 -5.41 47.78 11.11
C MET A 948 -4.99 49.21 10.77
N SER A 949 -3.72 49.41 10.41
CA SER A 949 -3.18 50.69 9.90
C SER A 949 -3.77 50.99 8.53
#